data_AF-A0A524MKU5-F1
#
_entry.id   AF-A0A524MKU5-F1
#
_cell.length_a   1.000
_cell.length_b   1.000
_cell.length_c   1.000
_cell.angle_alpha   90.00
_cell.angle_beta   90.00
_cell.angle_gamma   90.00
#
_symmetry.space_group_name_H-M   'P 1'
#
loop_
_entity.id
_entity.type
_entity.pdbx_description
1 polymer ?
#
loop_
_entity_poly.entity_id
_entity_poly.type
_entity_poly.pdbx_seq_one_letter_code
_entity_poly.pdbx_strand_id
1 'polypeptide(L)'
;MGLKKTQIEHLSEVFGDRLITAKHELFLSSSDVGSLPKMVGLMMNYNPDAIVQPTSAEDVQALYKFANKEKVPLTPRGAGTSGYGGAIPRKGGIIVDMRRFDKILSVDEENLTVTVEPGIVWTNLQFELNRLGLDVRSYPSSGLSATVGGWVAQGGDGIGSLKYGTINENCVEFEVVLPNGKLVKTDDKDLFCDTEGILGIITKVTLKIKPLTKIKPFVSSFPENYLMNMAIEHILEEGPLPFTIKFKESKYIDLKKSTWDEDYKFPFPVHHCTIMVVYEGTQEEIDAGEEVVRKITEQFKGVMYDDHVAEHDWEGRFHPMKIKKGGPTLVVGQAFAPLHALGAIFDDWQFEQASAKAGIDGYVNSRNAVTMMGYFLEDERRMLYLLSWSQSFVIFKIAQRHGGHPHSTGIWFANYAHVYFGKQRLARIRAAKLKWDRKEISNPGKIFAFWLPFMLRTGKYFMWIGYDMLRNGFGRIAPILLKWLQNVPPLKWVLRWGRAHSPWPIQYGLGCCMADGAAAVASRWDIERFGMLPLFGPRQTDVLWISGSLTKKMAPRLRRIYEQMPEPKFVISYGQCAASGGMFFDGYSLVTPAEKVVPVDVFIPGCPPKPADFVRAHLILQNKIRAGTTHWQQNYENQDAMGLFQ
;
A
#
# COMPACT_ATOMS: atom_id res chain seq x y z
N MET A 1 -8.03 -3.24 -27.58
CA MET A 1 -9.32 -2.92 -28.23
C MET A 1 -10.34 -2.86 -27.11
N GLY A 2 -11.03 -1.75 -26.95
CA GLY A 2 -12.05 -1.61 -25.92
C GLY A 2 -13.44 -2.01 -26.41
N LEU A 3 -14.42 -1.97 -25.50
CA LEU A 3 -15.82 -2.27 -25.81
C LEU A 3 -16.37 -1.33 -26.90
N LYS A 4 -17.13 -1.90 -27.83
CA LYS A 4 -17.84 -1.16 -28.87
C LYS A 4 -19.04 -0.42 -28.26
N LYS A 5 -19.47 0.67 -28.91
CA LYS A 5 -20.65 1.43 -28.46
C LYS A 5 -21.91 0.55 -28.31
N THR A 6 -22.18 -0.33 -29.28
CA THR A 6 -23.31 -1.26 -29.25
C THR A 6 -23.23 -2.27 -28.09
N GLN A 7 -22.02 -2.66 -27.70
CA GLN A 7 -21.78 -3.53 -26.55
C GLN A 7 -22.08 -2.81 -25.24
N ILE A 8 -21.71 -1.53 -25.13
CA ILE A 8 -22.01 -0.68 -23.98
C ILE A 8 -23.52 -0.42 -23.87
N GLU A 9 -24.20 -0.13 -24.98
CA GLU A 9 -25.65 0.06 -25.03
C GLU A 9 -26.38 -1.19 -24.53
N HIS A 10 -26.01 -2.38 -25.03
CA HIS A 10 -26.58 -3.64 -24.57
C HIS A 10 -26.34 -3.90 -23.07
N LEU A 11 -25.14 -3.63 -22.55
CA LEU A 11 -24.87 -3.75 -21.12
C LEU A 11 -25.68 -2.73 -20.32
N SER A 12 -25.88 -1.52 -20.84
CA SER A 12 -26.65 -0.47 -20.19
C SER A 12 -28.13 -0.83 -20.09
N GLU A 13 -28.69 -1.53 -21.08
CA GLU A 13 -30.06 -2.05 -21.04
C GLU A 13 -30.27 -3.09 -19.92
N VAL A 14 -29.24 -3.90 -19.64
CA VAL A 14 -29.30 -4.97 -18.64
C VAL A 14 -28.99 -4.45 -17.24
N PHE A 15 -27.96 -3.61 -17.10
CA PHE A 15 -27.39 -3.23 -15.80
C PHE A 15 -27.74 -1.80 -15.37
N GLY A 16 -28.19 -0.94 -16.28
CA GLY A 16 -28.58 0.43 -15.97
C GLY A 16 -27.45 1.21 -15.29
N ASP A 17 -27.76 1.79 -14.13
CA ASP A 17 -26.84 2.55 -13.28
C ASP A 17 -25.72 1.70 -12.66
N ARG A 18 -25.82 0.37 -12.72
CA ARG A 18 -24.78 -0.57 -12.23
C ARG A 18 -23.67 -0.81 -13.26
N LEU A 19 -23.76 -0.19 -14.44
CA LEU A 19 -22.70 -0.16 -15.46
C LEU A 19 -21.94 1.17 -15.37
N ILE A 20 -20.63 1.10 -15.12
CA ILE A 20 -19.75 2.25 -15.05
C ILE A 20 -18.80 2.22 -16.24
N THR A 21 -18.77 3.32 -17.00
CA THR A 21 -17.86 3.50 -18.16
C THR A 21 -17.04 4.81 -18.07
N ALA A 22 -17.23 5.59 -17.02
CA ALA A 22 -16.51 6.83 -16.80
C ALA A 22 -15.01 6.57 -16.55
N LYS A 23 -14.14 7.10 -17.41
CA LYS A 23 -12.69 6.82 -17.39
C LYS A 23 -12.02 7.06 -16.03
N HIS A 24 -12.43 8.10 -15.31
CA HIS A 24 -11.84 8.45 -14.02
C HIS A 24 -12.20 7.42 -12.92
N GLU A 25 -13.36 6.76 -13.01
CA GLU A 25 -13.75 5.67 -12.11
C GLU A 25 -13.08 4.35 -12.50
N LEU A 26 -12.99 4.06 -13.80
CA LEU A 26 -12.29 2.88 -14.33
C LEU A 26 -10.82 2.84 -13.91
N PHE A 27 -10.16 4.01 -13.91
CA PHE A 27 -8.76 4.15 -13.51
C PHE A 27 -8.51 3.67 -12.07
N LEU A 28 -9.43 3.96 -11.14
CA LEU A 28 -9.31 3.54 -9.73
C LEU A 28 -9.37 2.01 -9.55
N SER A 29 -10.03 1.30 -10.46
CA SER A 29 -10.15 -0.17 -10.43
C SER A 29 -9.09 -0.88 -11.27
N SER A 30 -8.20 -0.13 -11.94
CA SER A 30 -7.16 -0.66 -12.82
C SER A 30 -5.97 -1.30 -12.07
N SER A 31 -5.86 -1.03 -10.77
CA SER A 31 -4.80 -1.54 -9.89
C SER A 31 -5.38 -2.18 -8.63
N ASP A 32 -4.54 -2.92 -7.92
CA ASP A 32 -4.80 -3.37 -6.55
C ASP A 32 -4.03 -2.49 -5.55
N VAL A 33 -3.88 -2.92 -4.30
CA VAL A 33 -3.12 -2.16 -3.28
C VAL A 33 -1.63 -1.98 -3.64
N GLY A 34 -1.10 -2.80 -4.56
CA GLY A 34 0.28 -2.76 -5.00
C GLY A 34 0.59 -1.60 -5.96
N SER A 35 1.73 -0.94 -5.75
CA SER A 35 2.18 0.18 -6.58
C SER A 35 2.88 -0.32 -7.86
N LEU A 36 2.09 -0.49 -8.92
CA LEU A 36 2.54 -0.92 -10.25
C LEU A 36 3.47 0.10 -10.91
N PRO A 37 4.67 -0.29 -11.38
CA PRO A 37 5.50 0.57 -12.20
C PRO A 37 4.80 0.91 -13.53
N LYS A 38 4.81 2.19 -13.93
CA LYS A 38 4.16 2.67 -15.17
C LYS A 38 4.56 1.83 -16.40
N MET A 39 5.83 1.45 -16.51
CA MET A 39 6.33 0.64 -17.62
C MET A 39 5.74 -0.77 -17.67
N VAL A 40 5.50 -1.40 -16.51
CA VAL A 40 4.77 -2.68 -16.42
C VAL A 40 3.33 -2.48 -16.87
N GLY A 41 2.74 -1.36 -16.48
CA GLY A 41 1.45 -0.90 -16.99
C GLY A 41 1.42 -0.80 -18.51
N LEU A 42 2.40 -0.18 -19.18
CA LEU A 42 2.41 -0.09 -20.65
C LEU A 42 2.47 -1.47 -21.36
N MET A 43 3.06 -2.49 -20.72
CA MET A 43 3.18 -3.84 -21.27
C MET A 43 1.93 -4.73 -21.05
N MET A 44 0.97 -4.25 -20.27
CA MET A 44 -0.27 -4.95 -19.94
C MET A 44 -1.49 -4.08 -20.24
N ASN A 45 -2.56 -4.66 -20.79
CA ASN A 45 -3.82 -3.91 -20.87
C ASN A 45 -4.54 -3.98 -19.52
N TYR A 46 -4.10 -3.16 -18.55
CA TYR A 46 -4.68 -3.10 -17.20
C TYR A 46 -5.81 -2.09 -17.04
N ASN A 47 -6.14 -1.36 -18.10
CA ASN A 47 -7.28 -0.46 -18.10
C ASN A 47 -8.54 -1.26 -18.45
N PRO A 48 -9.53 -1.37 -17.54
CA PRO A 48 -10.81 -1.96 -17.88
C PRO A 48 -11.58 -1.04 -18.84
N ASP A 49 -12.47 -1.64 -19.63
CA ASP A 49 -13.38 -0.95 -20.55
C ASP A 49 -14.70 -0.57 -19.88
N ALA A 50 -15.11 -1.34 -18.86
CA ALA A 50 -16.27 -1.07 -18.02
C ALA A 50 -16.13 -1.76 -16.65
N ILE A 51 -16.90 -1.29 -15.67
CA ILE A 51 -17.18 -2.01 -14.42
C ILE A 51 -18.67 -2.33 -14.41
N VAL A 52 -19.03 -3.55 -14.01
CA VAL A 52 -20.42 -3.94 -13.76
C VAL A 52 -20.56 -4.40 -12.32
N GLN A 53 -21.59 -3.92 -11.63
CA GLN A 53 -21.93 -4.27 -10.25
C GLN A 53 -23.15 -5.22 -10.21
N PRO A 54 -22.96 -6.54 -10.33
CA PRO A 54 -24.06 -7.49 -10.26
C PRO A 54 -24.68 -7.52 -8.84
N THR A 55 -25.94 -7.89 -8.77
CA THR A 55 -26.73 -8.01 -7.52
C THR A 55 -27.37 -9.37 -7.34
N SER A 56 -27.24 -10.27 -8.32
CA SER A 56 -27.76 -11.62 -8.26
C SER A 56 -26.93 -12.59 -9.11
N ALA A 57 -27.10 -13.90 -8.90
CA ALA A 57 -26.39 -14.91 -9.67
C ALA A 57 -26.77 -14.83 -11.17
N GLU A 58 -28.01 -14.45 -11.48
CA GLU A 58 -28.52 -14.26 -12.83
C GLU A 58 -27.80 -13.13 -13.57
N ASP A 59 -27.47 -12.04 -12.88
CA ASP A 59 -26.64 -10.96 -13.44
C ASP A 59 -25.27 -11.49 -13.87
N VAL A 60 -24.65 -12.32 -13.02
CA VAL A 60 -23.34 -12.92 -13.30
C VAL A 60 -23.44 -13.93 -14.46
N GLN A 61 -24.54 -14.69 -14.55
CA GLN A 61 -24.82 -15.55 -15.71
C GLN A 61 -25.00 -14.74 -17.00
N ALA A 62 -25.70 -13.61 -16.93
CA ALA A 62 -25.89 -12.70 -18.06
C ALA A 62 -24.54 -12.11 -18.52
N LEU A 63 -23.66 -11.73 -17.58
CA LEU A 63 -22.29 -11.28 -17.89
C LEU A 63 -21.48 -12.37 -18.58
N TYR A 64 -21.48 -13.61 -18.10
CA TYR A 64 -20.76 -14.69 -18.77
C TYR A 64 -21.34 -15.02 -20.14
N LYS A 65 -22.66 -14.94 -20.32
CA LYS A 65 -23.31 -15.09 -21.62
C LYS A 65 -22.85 -14.01 -22.60
N PHE A 66 -22.83 -12.76 -22.16
CA PHE A 66 -22.31 -11.64 -22.94
C PHE A 66 -20.82 -11.83 -23.30
N ALA A 67 -19.98 -12.09 -22.28
CA ALA A 67 -18.54 -12.30 -22.43
C ALA A 67 -18.21 -13.44 -23.41
N ASN A 68 -18.98 -14.54 -23.37
CA ASN A 68 -18.83 -15.65 -24.31
C ASN A 68 -19.15 -15.28 -25.75
N LYS A 69 -20.22 -14.50 -25.95
CA LYS A 69 -20.68 -14.08 -27.28
C LYS A 69 -19.69 -13.09 -27.89
N GLU A 70 -19.31 -12.08 -27.11
CA GLU A 70 -18.50 -10.95 -27.56
C GLU A 70 -16.99 -11.17 -27.41
N LYS A 71 -16.58 -12.28 -26.77
CA LYS A 71 -15.18 -12.62 -26.45
C LYS A 71 -14.50 -11.55 -25.59
N VAL A 72 -15.24 -11.02 -24.62
CA VAL A 72 -14.78 -9.99 -23.69
C VAL A 72 -14.33 -10.64 -22.38
N PRO A 73 -13.11 -10.38 -21.89
CA PRO A 73 -12.66 -10.85 -20.58
C PRO A 73 -13.47 -10.25 -19.42
N LEU A 74 -13.73 -11.06 -18.40
CA LEU A 74 -14.28 -10.67 -17.11
C LEU A 74 -13.21 -10.82 -16.03
N THR A 75 -13.03 -9.82 -15.19
CA THR A 75 -12.13 -9.86 -14.01
C THR A 75 -12.98 -9.65 -12.75
N PRO A 76 -13.23 -10.69 -11.93
CA PRO A 76 -13.94 -10.51 -10.68
C PRO A 76 -13.10 -9.70 -9.69
N ARG A 77 -13.77 -8.84 -8.94
CA ARG A 77 -13.13 -7.94 -7.99
C ARG A 77 -14.02 -7.78 -6.76
N GLY A 78 -13.42 -7.99 -5.57
CA GLY A 78 -13.96 -7.53 -4.30
C GLY A 78 -13.51 -6.10 -4.02
N ALA A 79 -12.81 -5.88 -2.90
CA ALA A 79 -12.24 -4.56 -2.59
C ALA A 79 -10.89 -4.27 -3.28
N GLY A 80 -10.22 -5.27 -3.85
CA GLY A 80 -8.89 -5.09 -4.48
C GLY A 80 -7.74 -4.88 -3.49
N THR A 81 -7.85 -5.46 -2.29
CA THR A 81 -6.89 -5.29 -1.18
C THR A 81 -5.67 -6.22 -1.27
N SER A 82 -5.64 -7.17 -2.21
CA SER A 82 -4.51 -8.12 -2.37
C SER A 82 -3.47 -7.59 -3.36
N GLY A 83 -2.19 -7.64 -3.03
CA GLY A 83 -1.10 -7.06 -3.84
C GLY A 83 -0.52 -7.99 -4.93
N TYR A 84 -1.25 -9.02 -5.34
CA TYR A 84 -0.73 -10.09 -6.22
C TYR A 84 -1.19 -9.97 -7.68
N GLY A 85 -2.04 -8.99 -7.99
CA GLY A 85 -2.60 -8.80 -9.33
C GLY A 85 -3.79 -9.68 -9.68
N GLY A 86 -4.32 -10.48 -8.75
CA GLY A 86 -5.51 -11.30 -9.00
C GLY A 86 -6.73 -10.46 -9.40
N ALA A 87 -6.87 -9.26 -8.81
CA ALA A 87 -7.94 -8.30 -9.10
C ALA A 87 -7.63 -7.30 -10.22
N ILE A 88 -6.47 -7.39 -10.86
CA ILE A 88 -6.05 -6.50 -11.96
C ILE A 88 -6.48 -7.12 -13.29
N PRO A 89 -7.21 -6.41 -14.18
CA PRO A 89 -7.53 -6.94 -15.49
C PRO A 89 -6.24 -7.07 -16.33
N ARG A 90 -5.93 -8.25 -16.89
CA ARG A 90 -4.70 -8.43 -17.70
C ARG A 90 -4.89 -8.03 -19.16
N LYS A 91 -6.12 -8.15 -19.64
CA LYS A 91 -6.51 -8.04 -21.05
C LYS A 91 -7.60 -6.97 -21.27
N GLY A 92 -7.74 -6.00 -20.35
CA GLY A 92 -8.87 -5.05 -20.33
C GLY A 92 -10.19 -5.76 -20.03
N GLY A 93 -11.26 -5.40 -20.75
CA GLY A 93 -12.57 -6.01 -20.61
C GLY A 93 -13.37 -5.44 -19.44
N ILE A 94 -14.17 -6.28 -18.79
CA ILE A 94 -15.12 -5.84 -17.76
C ILE A 94 -14.61 -6.29 -16.39
N ILE A 95 -14.55 -5.35 -15.44
CA ILE A 95 -14.43 -5.70 -14.03
C ILE A 95 -15.81 -6.03 -13.49
N VAL A 96 -15.93 -7.18 -12.83
CA VAL A 96 -17.16 -7.59 -12.15
C VAL A 96 -16.99 -7.27 -10.67
N ASP A 97 -17.53 -6.14 -10.25
CA ASP A 97 -17.43 -5.62 -8.89
C ASP A 97 -18.50 -6.26 -7.99
N MET A 98 -18.07 -7.25 -7.22
CA MET A 98 -18.94 -8.09 -6.40
C MET A 98 -19.36 -7.41 -5.08
N ARG A 99 -19.01 -6.15 -4.82
CA ARG A 99 -19.27 -5.52 -3.51
C ARG A 99 -20.75 -5.27 -3.19
N ARG A 100 -21.66 -5.38 -4.17
CA ARG A 100 -23.12 -5.32 -3.92
C ARG A 100 -23.71 -6.65 -3.41
N PHE A 101 -22.92 -7.72 -3.41
CA PHE A 101 -23.27 -9.01 -2.81
C PHE A 101 -22.89 -9.00 -1.32
N ASP A 102 -23.54 -8.17 -0.50
CA ASP A 102 -23.09 -7.86 0.88
C ASP A 102 -23.96 -8.43 2.00
N LYS A 103 -24.88 -9.36 1.69
CA LYS A 103 -25.84 -9.89 2.68
C LYS A 103 -25.37 -11.16 3.39
N ILE A 104 -25.81 -11.30 4.64
CA ILE A 104 -25.87 -12.58 5.35
C ILE A 104 -27.19 -13.26 4.95
N LEU A 105 -27.11 -14.47 4.43
CA LEU A 105 -28.27 -15.20 3.90
C LEU A 105 -28.87 -16.13 4.96
N SER A 106 -28.03 -16.79 5.76
CA SER A 106 -28.48 -17.65 6.86
C SER A 106 -27.36 -17.86 7.88
N VAL A 107 -27.73 -18.02 9.15
CA VAL A 107 -26.83 -18.46 10.24
C VAL A 107 -27.40 -19.77 10.79
N ASP A 108 -26.57 -20.80 10.88
CA ASP A 108 -26.90 -22.09 11.47
C ASP A 108 -26.12 -22.22 12.78
N GLU A 109 -26.82 -21.99 13.90
CA GLU A 109 -26.24 -22.01 15.24
C GLU A 109 -25.91 -23.43 15.72
N GLU A 110 -26.63 -24.44 15.24
CA GLU A 110 -26.42 -25.84 15.62
C GLU A 110 -25.15 -26.40 14.97
N ASN A 111 -24.98 -26.16 13.66
CA ASN A 111 -23.81 -26.62 12.92
C ASN A 111 -22.64 -25.62 12.95
N LEU A 112 -22.83 -24.45 13.57
CA LEU A 112 -21.88 -23.34 13.60
C LEU A 112 -21.38 -22.99 12.19
N THR A 113 -22.32 -22.67 11.29
CA THR A 113 -22.02 -22.18 9.94
C THR A 113 -22.79 -20.91 9.59
N VAL A 114 -22.26 -20.13 8.65
CA VAL A 114 -22.93 -18.95 8.09
C VAL A 114 -22.85 -18.98 6.58
N THR A 115 -23.97 -18.73 5.91
CA THR A 115 -24.01 -18.55 4.44
C THR A 115 -24.11 -17.06 4.14
N VAL A 116 -23.18 -16.56 3.33
CA VAL A 116 -23.09 -15.14 2.98
C VAL A 116 -22.92 -14.93 1.48
N GLU A 117 -23.28 -13.74 1.05
CA GLU A 117 -22.86 -13.22 -0.24
C GLU A 117 -21.38 -12.78 -0.20
N PRO A 118 -20.59 -13.00 -1.27
CA PRO A 118 -19.13 -12.89 -1.28
C PRO A 118 -18.57 -11.45 -1.18
N GLY A 119 -19.40 -10.45 -1.40
CA GLY A 119 -19.05 -9.03 -1.32
C GLY A 119 -19.05 -8.48 0.11
N ILE A 120 -19.60 -9.20 1.10
CA ILE A 120 -19.61 -8.75 2.49
C ILE A 120 -18.19 -8.56 3.03
N VAL A 121 -17.94 -7.45 3.71
CA VAL A 121 -16.67 -7.14 4.37
C VAL A 121 -16.53 -7.96 5.66
N TRP A 122 -15.33 -8.48 5.93
CA TRP A 122 -15.08 -9.36 7.08
C TRP A 122 -15.50 -8.74 8.42
N THR A 123 -15.17 -7.46 8.66
CA THR A 123 -15.57 -6.77 9.90
C THR A 123 -17.09 -6.62 10.02
N ASN A 124 -17.81 -6.42 8.92
CA ASN A 124 -19.28 -6.34 8.95
C ASN A 124 -19.90 -7.71 9.28
N LEU A 125 -19.37 -8.78 8.68
CA LEU A 125 -19.78 -10.15 9.01
C LEU A 125 -19.53 -10.47 10.49
N GLN A 126 -18.33 -10.20 10.97
CA GLN A 126 -17.97 -10.40 12.38
C GLN A 126 -18.87 -9.59 13.31
N PHE A 127 -19.14 -8.32 12.99
CA PHE A 127 -20.01 -7.46 13.79
C PHE A 127 -21.42 -8.05 13.94
N GLU A 128 -22.04 -8.51 12.85
CA GLU A 128 -23.38 -9.10 12.91
C GLU A 128 -23.40 -10.46 13.63
N LEU A 129 -22.39 -11.30 13.44
CA LEU A 129 -22.27 -12.57 14.17
C LEU A 129 -22.11 -12.34 15.67
N ASN A 130 -21.30 -11.36 16.08
CA ASN A 130 -21.05 -11.05 17.49
C ASN A 130 -22.34 -10.67 18.23
N ARG A 131 -23.31 -10.05 17.55
CA ARG A 131 -24.63 -9.72 18.11
C ARG A 131 -25.48 -10.96 18.44
N LEU A 132 -25.15 -12.10 17.81
CA LEU A 132 -25.77 -13.40 18.05
C LEU A 132 -24.97 -14.26 19.03
N GLY A 133 -23.89 -13.73 19.63
CA GLY A 133 -22.98 -14.52 20.47
C GLY A 133 -22.12 -15.50 19.67
N LEU A 134 -21.93 -15.25 18.38
CA LEU A 134 -21.09 -16.04 17.47
C LEU A 134 -19.95 -15.17 16.92
N ASP A 135 -18.94 -15.77 16.31
CA ASP A 135 -17.80 -15.06 15.73
C ASP A 135 -17.23 -15.84 14.53
N VAL A 136 -16.48 -15.14 13.68
CA VAL A 136 -15.71 -15.77 12.60
C VAL A 136 -14.50 -16.51 13.19
N ARG A 137 -14.13 -17.63 12.57
CA ARG A 137 -12.96 -18.41 13.01
C ARG A 137 -11.63 -17.77 12.59
N SER A 138 -11.57 -17.21 11.39
CA SER A 138 -10.37 -16.56 10.88
C SER A 138 -10.72 -15.41 9.95
N TYR A 139 -9.84 -14.42 9.85
CA TYR A 139 -10.02 -13.23 9.01
C TYR A 139 -8.66 -12.63 8.60
N PRO A 140 -8.58 -11.93 7.45
CA PRO A 140 -7.32 -11.39 6.98
C PRO A 140 -6.95 -10.11 7.73
N SER A 141 -5.66 -9.75 7.73
CA SER A 141 -5.19 -8.46 8.28
C SER A 141 -5.76 -7.23 7.56
N SER A 142 -6.36 -7.42 6.38
CA SER A 142 -7.10 -6.39 5.63
C SER A 142 -8.62 -6.44 5.87
N GLY A 143 -9.09 -7.16 6.89
CA GLY A 143 -10.51 -7.44 7.16
C GLY A 143 -11.43 -6.23 7.29
N LEU A 144 -10.88 -5.05 7.60
CA LEU A 144 -11.61 -3.77 7.59
C LEU A 144 -12.15 -3.37 6.21
N SER A 145 -11.65 -3.97 5.13
CA SER A 145 -12.05 -3.64 3.76
C SER A 145 -12.11 -4.85 2.83
N ALA A 146 -11.34 -5.90 3.10
CA ALA A 146 -11.39 -7.13 2.33
C ALA A 146 -12.77 -7.77 2.42
N THR A 147 -13.24 -8.31 1.29
CA THR A 147 -14.50 -9.05 1.21
C THR A 147 -14.27 -10.54 1.41
N VAL A 148 -15.30 -11.27 1.85
CA VAL A 148 -15.25 -12.73 2.06
C VAL A 148 -14.81 -13.46 0.79
N GLY A 149 -15.50 -13.24 -0.32
CA GLY A 149 -15.19 -13.88 -1.60
C GLY A 149 -13.84 -13.46 -2.17
N GLY A 150 -13.38 -12.25 -1.85
CA GLY A 150 -12.05 -11.78 -2.23
C GLY A 150 -10.95 -12.63 -1.58
N TRP A 151 -11.07 -12.91 -0.27
CA TRP A 151 -10.10 -13.74 0.43
C TRP A 151 -10.22 -15.22 0.06
N VAL A 152 -11.45 -15.75 -0.10
CA VAL A 152 -11.68 -17.12 -0.59
C VAL A 152 -11.02 -17.33 -1.96
N ALA A 153 -11.21 -16.39 -2.90
CA ALA A 153 -10.63 -16.48 -4.23
C ALA A 153 -9.10 -16.28 -4.24
N GLN A 154 -8.57 -15.42 -3.36
CA GLN A 154 -7.13 -15.18 -3.25
C GLN A 154 -6.38 -16.33 -2.56
N GLY A 155 -7.03 -16.93 -1.56
CA GLY A 155 -6.42 -17.91 -0.67
C GLY A 155 -5.58 -17.34 0.46
N GLY A 156 -5.03 -18.26 1.24
CA GLY A 156 -4.03 -17.97 2.28
C GLY A 156 -4.55 -18.06 3.71
N ASP A 157 -3.90 -17.29 4.58
CA ASP A 157 -4.01 -17.35 6.02
C ASP A 157 -4.03 -15.95 6.64
N GLY A 158 -4.41 -15.87 7.91
CA GLY A 158 -4.60 -14.62 8.61
C GLY A 158 -4.75 -14.79 10.11
N ILE A 159 -5.43 -13.82 10.72
CA ILE A 159 -5.69 -13.81 12.16
C ILE A 159 -6.66 -14.95 12.48
N GLY A 160 -6.31 -15.77 13.48
CA GLY A 160 -7.08 -16.97 13.85
C GLY A 160 -6.69 -18.24 13.10
N SER A 161 -5.88 -18.15 12.04
CA SER A 161 -5.49 -19.34 11.26
C SER A 161 -4.65 -20.34 12.03
N LEU A 162 -3.92 -19.90 13.06
CA LEU A 162 -3.16 -20.81 13.93
C LEU A 162 -4.07 -21.83 14.64
N LYS A 163 -5.22 -21.38 15.14
CA LYS A 163 -6.16 -22.23 15.88
C LYS A 163 -7.22 -22.89 14.98
N TYR A 164 -7.63 -22.22 13.91
CA TYR A 164 -8.76 -22.67 13.09
C TYR A 164 -8.45 -22.95 11.61
N GLY A 165 -7.18 -22.88 11.22
CA GLY A 165 -6.73 -23.15 9.86
C GLY A 165 -6.96 -22.00 8.89
N THR A 166 -6.57 -22.27 7.64
CA THR A 166 -6.65 -21.35 6.50
C THR A 166 -8.09 -21.05 6.10
N ILE A 167 -8.31 -20.06 5.22
CA ILE A 167 -9.64 -19.77 4.69
C ILE A 167 -10.28 -21.00 4.02
N ASN A 168 -9.47 -21.84 3.36
CA ASN A 168 -9.94 -23.05 2.65
C ASN A 168 -10.54 -24.09 3.61
N GLU A 169 -9.95 -24.24 4.79
CA GLU A 169 -10.41 -25.17 5.82
C GLU A 169 -11.71 -24.70 6.51
N ASN A 170 -11.95 -23.39 6.44
CA ASN A 170 -13.13 -22.72 6.99
C ASN A 170 -14.28 -22.63 5.98
N CYS A 171 -14.04 -22.74 4.68
CA CYS A 171 -15.11 -22.91 3.69
C CYS A 171 -15.82 -24.27 3.84
N VAL A 172 -17.14 -24.28 3.66
CA VAL A 172 -17.98 -25.49 3.69
C VAL A 172 -18.54 -25.75 2.29
N GLU A 173 -19.13 -24.74 1.67
CA GLU A 173 -19.86 -24.87 0.42
C GLU A 173 -19.84 -23.55 -0.37
N PHE A 174 -19.98 -23.65 -1.69
CA PHE A 174 -19.98 -22.53 -2.62
C PHE A 174 -21.17 -22.63 -3.58
N GLU A 175 -21.73 -21.48 -3.93
CA GLU A 175 -22.54 -21.30 -5.13
C GLU A 175 -21.73 -20.48 -6.13
N VAL A 176 -21.45 -21.03 -7.31
CA VAL A 176 -20.53 -20.46 -8.30
C VAL A 176 -21.19 -20.42 -9.67
N VAL A 177 -21.08 -19.28 -10.36
CA VAL A 177 -21.40 -19.19 -11.78
C VAL A 177 -20.15 -19.51 -12.59
N LEU A 178 -20.20 -20.60 -13.34
CA LEU A 178 -19.10 -21.04 -14.19
C LEU A 178 -19.01 -20.20 -15.48
N PRO A 179 -17.84 -20.16 -16.15
CA PRO A 179 -17.66 -19.38 -17.37
C PRO A 179 -18.54 -19.79 -18.55
N ASN A 180 -19.12 -20.98 -18.52
CA ASN A 180 -20.12 -21.41 -19.50
C ASN A 180 -21.55 -20.96 -19.16
N GLY A 181 -21.74 -20.18 -18.10
CA GLY A 181 -23.02 -19.66 -17.61
C GLY A 181 -23.79 -20.61 -16.68
N LYS A 182 -23.27 -21.79 -16.37
CA LYS A 182 -23.94 -22.74 -15.45
C LYS A 182 -23.74 -22.31 -14.01
N LEU A 183 -24.83 -22.20 -13.25
CA LEU A 183 -24.80 -22.09 -11.79
C LEU A 183 -24.55 -23.48 -11.18
N VAL A 184 -23.57 -23.59 -10.29
CA VAL A 184 -23.24 -24.84 -9.60
C VAL A 184 -23.15 -24.62 -8.10
N LYS A 185 -23.61 -25.60 -7.35
CA LYS A 185 -23.47 -25.71 -5.90
C LYS A 185 -22.49 -26.84 -5.60
N THR A 186 -21.46 -26.59 -4.81
CA THR A 186 -20.32 -27.52 -4.63
C THR A 186 -19.52 -27.19 -3.38
N ASP A 187 -18.81 -28.18 -2.85
CA ASP A 187 -17.85 -28.10 -1.74
C ASP A 187 -16.39 -28.22 -2.22
N ASP A 188 -16.14 -28.13 -3.52
CA ASP A 188 -14.84 -28.38 -4.14
C ASP A 188 -13.84 -27.22 -3.95
N LYS A 189 -13.29 -27.15 -2.73
CA LYS A 189 -12.29 -26.15 -2.32
C LYS A 189 -11.06 -26.13 -3.23
N ASP A 190 -10.67 -27.28 -3.76
CA ASP A 190 -9.49 -27.39 -4.62
C ASP A 190 -9.62 -26.55 -5.90
N LEU A 191 -10.85 -26.39 -6.39
CA LEU A 191 -11.16 -25.62 -7.60
C LEU A 191 -11.57 -24.18 -7.31
N PHE A 192 -12.25 -23.90 -6.20
CA PHE A 192 -12.85 -22.57 -5.97
C PHE A 192 -12.14 -21.72 -4.91
N CYS A 193 -11.22 -22.28 -4.14
CA CYS A 193 -10.31 -21.51 -3.30
C CYS A 193 -8.95 -21.27 -3.98
N ASP A 194 -8.34 -20.12 -3.71
CA ASP A 194 -7.03 -19.68 -4.22
C ASP A 194 -6.94 -19.55 -5.76
N THR A 195 -8.03 -19.80 -6.50
CA THR A 195 -8.03 -19.82 -7.97
C THR A 195 -8.33 -18.47 -8.60
N GLU A 196 -8.45 -17.41 -7.80
CA GLU A 196 -8.57 -16.01 -8.25
C GLU A 196 -9.70 -15.79 -9.27
N GLY A 197 -10.77 -16.60 -9.22
CA GLY A 197 -11.91 -16.50 -10.14
C GLY A 197 -11.62 -16.93 -11.59
N ILE A 198 -10.52 -17.65 -11.86
CA ILE A 198 -10.25 -18.17 -13.21
C ILE A 198 -11.24 -19.27 -13.62
N LEU A 199 -11.90 -19.92 -12.66
CA LEU A 199 -12.82 -21.05 -12.89
C LEU A 199 -14.30 -20.68 -12.76
N GLY A 200 -14.62 -19.44 -12.38
CA GLY A 200 -15.98 -18.98 -12.14
C GLY A 200 -16.01 -17.82 -11.15
N ILE A 201 -17.19 -17.23 -10.98
CA ILE A 201 -17.45 -16.18 -10.00
C ILE A 201 -18.32 -16.77 -8.90
N ILE A 202 -17.79 -16.74 -7.67
CA ILE A 202 -18.51 -17.15 -6.48
C ILE A 202 -19.64 -16.14 -6.22
N THR A 203 -20.82 -16.65 -5.89
CA THR A 203 -22.05 -15.88 -5.64
C THR A 203 -22.62 -16.13 -4.24
N LYS A 204 -22.29 -17.26 -3.60
CA LYS A 204 -22.51 -17.52 -2.16
C LYS A 204 -21.36 -18.35 -1.60
N VAL A 205 -21.06 -18.15 -0.32
CA VAL A 205 -20.09 -18.94 0.44
C VAL A 205 -20.68 -19.31 1.79
N THR A 206 -20.60 -20.59 2.14
CA THR A 206 -20.87 -21.07 3.49
C THR A 206 -19.55 -21.25 4.24
N LEU A 207 -19.42 -20.61 5.40
CA LEU A 207 -18.23 -20.62 6.25
C LEU A 207 -18.52 -21.24 7.61
N LYS A 208 -17.52 -21.87 8.21
CA LYS A 208 -17.55 -22.26 9.62
C LYS A 208 -17.40 -21.02 10.51
N ILE A 209 -18.18 -20.98 11.59
CA ILE A 209 -18.14 -19.96 12.64
C ILE A 209 -17.87 -20.62 14.00
N LYS A 210 -17.77 -19.83 15.06
CA LYS A 210 -17.55 -20.29 16.43
C LYS A 210 -18.42 -19.49 17.41
N PRO A 211 -18.62 -19.94 18.64
CA PRO A 211 -19.13 -19.08 19.71
C PRO A 211 -18.22 -17.87 19.94
N LEU A 212 -18.82 -16.74 20.30
CA LEU A 212 -18.08 -15.55 20.72
C LEU A 212 -17.44 -15.83 22.09
N THR A 213 -16.12 -15.74 22.13
CA THR A 213 -15.32 -16.00 23.34
C THR A 213 -14.49 -14.76 23.69
N LYS A 214 -14.05 -14.68 24.95
CA LYS A 214 -13.14 -13.63 25.40
C LYS A 214 -11.81 -13.79 24.67
N ILE A 215 -11.26 -12.68 24.16
CA ILE A 215 -9.95 -12.60 23.52
C ILE A 215 -9.04 -11.76 24.41
N LYS A 216 -7.82 -12.24 24.70
CA LYS A 216 -6.81 -11.49 25.45
C LYS A 216 -5.46 -11.53 24.71
N PRO A 217 -4.93 -10.37 24.26
CA PRO A 217 -3.59 -10.28 23.69
C PRO A 217 -2.53 -10.12 24.78
N PHE A 218 -1.34 -10.67 24.53
CA PHE A 218 -0.13 -10.51 25.33
C PHE A 218 1.01 -10.10 24.40
N VAL A 219 1.79 -9.09 24.79
CA VAL A 219 2.90 -8.59 23.96
C VAL A 219 4.20 -8.70 24.73
N SER A 220 5.18 -9.31 24.08
CA SER A 220 6.54 -9.46 24.59
C SER A 220 7.55 -8.92 23.58
N SER A 221 8.64 -8.36 24.08
CA SER A 221 9.79 -7.95 23.25
C SER A 221 11.03 -8.73 23.60
N PHE A 222 11.93 -8.91 22.62
CA PHE A 222 13.17 -9.67 22.78
C PHE A 222 14.34 -8.94 22.15
N PRO A 223 15.55 -9.02 22.76
CA PRO A 223 16.70 -8.26 22.30
C PRO A 223 17.13 -8.66 20.89
N GLU A 224 16.98 -9.94 20.53
CA GLU A 224 17.43 -10.50 19.25
C GLU A 224 16.36 -11.36 18.58
N ASN A 225 16.34 -11.37 17.25
CA ASN A 225 15.34 -12.12 16.47
C ASN A 225 15.38 -13.63 16.73
N TYR A 226 16.56 -14.21 17.00
CA TYR A 226 16.69 -15.64 17.28
C TYR A 226 16.06 -16.02 18.64
N LEU A 227 16.15 -15.15 19.65
CA LEU A 227 15.50 -15.35 20.95
C LEU A 227 13.98 -15.29 20.82
N MET A 228 13.49 -14.34 20.02
CA MET A 228 12.07 -14.26 19.66
C MET A 228 11.60 -15.54 18.96
N ASN A 229 12.40 -16.08 18.03
CA ASN A 229 12.04 -17.32 17.33
C ASN A 229 11.94 -18.51 18.30
N MET A 230 12.93 -18.70 19.17
CA MET A 230 12.88 -19.75 20.19
C MET A 230 11.67 -19.58 21.13
N ALA A 231 11.35 -18.34 21.51
CA ALA A 231 10.17 -18.06 22.32
C ALA A 231 8.86 -18.50 21.62
N ILE A 232 8.73 -18.25 20.31
CA ILE A 232 7.57 -18.71 19.53
C ILE A 232 7.46 -20.24 19.55
N GLU A 233 8.57 -20.94 19.30
CA GLU A 233 8.62 -22.42 19.29
C GLU A 233 8.21 -22.99 20.65
N HIS A 234 8.80 -22.49 21.75
CA HIS A 234 8.48 -22.95 23.11
C HIS A 234 7.05 -22.60 23.55
N ILE A 235 6.50 -21.44 23.16
CA ILE A 235 5.10 -21.11 23.44
C ILE A 235 4.15 -22.10 22.76
N LEU A 236 4.46 -22.50 21.53
CA LEU A 236 3.67 -23.50 20.82
C LEU A 236 3.81 -24.89 21.45
N GLU A 237 4.99 -25.26 21.93
CA GLU A 237 5.26 -26.57 22.52
C GLU A 237 4.71 -26.74 23.95
N GLU A 238 4.89 -25.74 24.81
CA GLU A 238 4.60 -25.82 26.24
C GLU A 238 3.21 -25.30 26.60
N GLY A 239 2.60 -24.45 25.77
CA GLY A 239 1.34 -23.78 26.07
C GLY A 239 0.11 -24.34 25.35
N PRO A 240 -1.09 -23.87 25.76
CA PRO A 240 -2.29 -24.05 24.94
C PRO A 240 -2.07 -23.41 23.56
N LEU A 241 -2.77 -23.92 22.54
CA LEU A 241 -2.63 -23.40 21.17
C LEU A 241 -3.20 -21.97 21.10
N PRO A 242 -2.39 -20.95 20.77
CA PRO A 242 -2.89 -19.58 20.68
C PRO A 242 -3.86 -19.41 19.53
N PHE A 243 -4.80 -18.46 19.67
CA PHE A 243 -5.66 -18.02 18.57
C PHE A 243 -4.82 -17.46 17.41
N THR A 244 -3.84 -16.63 17.73
CA THR A 244 -2.89 -16.09 16.76
C THR A 244 -1.57 -15.75 17.43
N ILE A 245 -0.46 -15.90 16.70
CA ILE A 245 0.81 -15.27 17.07
C ILE A 245 1.21 -14.36 15.90
N LYS A 246 1.48 -13.09 16.20
CA LYS A 246 2.07 -12.13 15.26
C LYS A 246 3.49 -11.81 15.71
N PHE A 247 4.45 -11.86 14.79
CA PHE A 247 5.83 -11.46 15.06
C PHE A 247 6.22 -10.25 14.22
N LYS A 248 7.16 -9.46 14.73
CA LYS A 248 7.74 -8.29 14.09
C LYS A 248 9.23 -8.31 14.35
N GLU A 249 10.02 -8.43 13.29
CA GLU A 249 11.47 -8.44 13.45
C GLU A 249 12.01 -7.03 13.73
N SER A 250 13.25 -7.00 14.21
CA SER A 250 14.02 -5.81 14.57
C SER A 250 13.88 -4.57 13.65
N LYS A 251 14.20 -4.68 12.36
CA LYS A 251 14.17 -3.57 11.42
C LYS A 251 12.74 -3.09 11.15
N TYR A 252 11.74 -3.97 11.18
CA TYR A 252 10.33 -3.57 11.07
C TYR A 252 9.91 -2.72 12.26
N ILE A 253 10.36 -3.07 13.47
CA ILE A 253 10.15 -2.23 14.66
C ILE A 253 10.90 -0.91 14.54
N ASP A 254 12.11 -0.88 13.98
CA ASP A 254 12.84 0.36 13.72
C ASP A 254 12.10 1.26 12.71
N LEU A 255 11.50 0.67 11.66
CA LEU A 255 10.63 1.38 10.73
C LEU A 255 9.39 1.96 11.44
N LYS A 256 8.74 1.19 12.32
CA LYS A 256 7.62 1.69 13.14
C LYS A 256 8.06 2.85 14.06
N LYS A 257 9.21 2.72 14.75
CA LYS A 257 9.77 3.77 15.61
C LYS A 257 10.04 5.05 14.82
N SER A 258 10.63 4.93 13.63
CA SER A 258 10.96 6.08 12.78
C SER A 258 9.73 6.83 12.23
N THR A 259 8.56 6.18 12.22
CA THR A 259 7.30 6.76 11.72
C THR A 259 6.31 7.06 12.83
N TRP A 260 6.75 6.94 14.09
CA TRP A 260 5.96 7.20 15.27
C TRP A 260 5.81 8.71 15.47
N ASP A 261 4.58 9.19 15.36
CA ASP A 261 4.21 10.62 15.43
C ASP A 261 3.06 10.82 16.44
N GLU A 262 2.99 9.95 17.45
CA GLU A 262 1.98 10.03 18.51
C GLU A 262 2.56 10.78 19.71
N ASP A 263 1.71 11.55 20.42
CA ASP A 263 2.13 12.45 21.52
C ASP A 263 2.69 11.72 22.76
N TYR A 264 2.75 10.38 22.70
CA TYR A 264 3.26 9.53 23.77
C TYR A 264 4.43 8.67 23.28
N LYS A 265 5.23 8.18 24.26
CA LYS A 265 6.43 7.38 23.97
C LYS A 265 6.04 6.11 23.20
N PHE A 266 6.90 5.74 22.26
CA PHE A 266 6.78 4.47 21.55
C PHE A 266 6.60 3.33 22.58
N PRO A 267 5.57 2.48 22.43
CA PRO A 267 5.11 1.60 23.49
C PRO A 267 6.08 0.48 23.87
N PHE A 268 7.17 0.27 23.09
CA PHE A 268 8.18 -0.76 23.34
C PHE A 268 9.51 -0.13 23.81
N PRO A 269 9.79 -0.08 25.13
CA PRO A 269 10.91 0.67 25.70
C PRO A 269 12.31 0.02 25.66
N VAL A 270 12.47 -1.29 25.39
CA VAL A 270 13.75 -2.00 25.71
C VAL A 270 14.41 -2.72 24.54
N HIS A 271 13.65 -3.43 23.70
CA HIS A 271 14.21 -4.41 22.77
C HIS A 271 13.82 -4.18 21.30
N HIS A 272 14.50 -4.89 20.39
CA HIS A 272 14.41 -4.63 18.95
C HIS A 272 13.24 -5.36 18.28
N CYS A 273 12.88 -6.58 18.66
CA CYS A 273 11.79 -7.34 18.03
C CYS A 273 10.66 -7.65 19.01
N THR A 274 9.46 -7.95 18.50
CA THR A 274 8.27 -8.17 19.34
C THR A 274 7.39 -9.31 18.82
N ILE A 275 6.74 -10.01 19.73
CA ILE A 275 5.61 -10.91 19.44
C ILE A 275 4.35 -10.42 20.14
N MET A 276 3.22 -10.67 19.51
CA MET A 276 1.90 -10.58 20.10
C MET A 276 1.28 -11.97 20.05
N VAL A 277 1.04 -12.56 21.22
CA VAL A 277 0.41 -13.86 21.40
C VAL A 277 -1.00 -13.62 21.89
N VAL A 278 -1.99 -14.21 21.23
CA VAL A 278 -3.39 -13.95 21.54
C VAL A 278 -4.07 -15.25 21.89
N TYR A 279 -4.68 -15.27 23.06
CA TYR A 279 -5.50 -16.38 23.53
C TYR A 279 -6.97 -16.00 23.47
N GLU A 280 -7.80 -17.02 23.24
CA GLU A 280 -9.24 -16.89 23.35
C GLU A 280 -9.82 -18.16 23.97
N GLY A 281 -10.94 -18.02 24.66
CA GLY A 281 -11.66 -19.14 25.25
C GLY A 281 -12.10 -18.86 26.68
N THR A 282 -11.96 -19.87 27.54
CA THR A 282 -12.27 -19.73 28.97
C THR A 282 -11.20 -18.90 29.69
N GLN A 283 -11.54 -18.38 30.87
CA GLN A 283 -10.57 -17.66 31.69
C GLN A 283 -9.38 -18.56 32.07
N GLU A 284 -9.63 -19.84 32.35
CA GLU A 284 -8.59 -20.84 32.65
C GLU A 284 -7.60 -21.04 31.49
N GLU A 285 -8.09 -21.13 30.24
CA GLU A 285 -7.23 -21.25 29.06
C GLU A 285 -6.37 -20.00 28.85
N ILE A 286 -6.94 -18.83 29.09
CA ILE A 286 -6.24 -17.54 28.97
C ILE A 286 -5.16 -17.42 30.06
N ASP A 287 -5.48 -17.78 31.30
CA ASP A 287 -4.56 -17.70 32.44
C ASP A 287 -3.39 -18.69 32.26
N ALA A 288 -3.67 -19.92 31.81
CA ALA A 288 -2.63 -20.90 31.47
C ALA A 288 -1.73 -20.41 30.32
N GLY A 289 -2.32 -19.77 29.30
CA GLY A 289 -1.57 -19.14 28.22
C GLY A 289 -0.69 -17.98 28.69
N GLU A 290 -1.21 -17.15 29.60
CA GLU A 290 -0.48 -16.02 30.20
C GLU A 290 0.75 -16.50 30.98
N GLU A 291 0.60 -17.53 31.81
CA GLU A 291 1.68 -18.09 32.61
C GLU A 291 2.82 -18.63 31.72
N VAL A 292 2.46 -19.34 30.64
CA VAL A 292 3.45 -19.83 29.67
C VAL A 292 4.14 -18.68 28.95
N VAL A 293 3.39 -17.70 28.44
CA VAL A 293 3.98 -16.54 27.75
C VAL A 293 4.94 -15.80 28.69
N ARG A 294 4.57 -15.59 29.95
CA ARG A 294 5.41 -14.93 30.96
C ARG A 294 6.69 -15.72 31.21
N LYS A 295 6.58 -17.01 31.53
CA LYS A 295 7.71 -17.91 31.78
C LYS A 295 8.68 -17.94 30.59
N ILE A 296 8.16 -18.15 29.38
CA ILE A 296 8.98 -18.25 28.16
C ILE A 296 9.63 -16.90 27.83
N THR A 297 8.91 -15.80 28.02
CA THR A 297 9.46 -14.46 27.82
C THR A 297 10.66 -14.22 28.74
N GLU A 298 10.55 -14.54 30.04
CA GLU A 298 11.64 -14.42 31.01
C GLU A 298 12.81 -15.35 30.67
N GLN A 299 12.53 -16.61 30.32
CA GLN A 299 13.53 -17.61 29.93
C GLN A 299 14.40 -17.15 28.76
N PHE A 300 13.81 -16.47 27.76
CA PHE A 300 14.53 -15.95 26.60
C PHE A 300 14.91 -14.47 26.71
N LYS A 301 15.04 -13.95 27.94
CA LYS A 301 15.51 -12.59 28.24
C LYS A 301 14.65 -11.49 27.60
N GLY A 302 13.38 -11.76 27.39
CA GLY A 302 12.41 -10.80 26.90
C GLY A 302 11.73 -10.03 28.02
N VAL A 303 10.91 -9.07 27.63
CA VAL A 303 10.06 -8.28 28.54
C VAL A 303 8.62 -8.38 28.05
N MET A 304 7.74 -8.86 28.93
CA MET A 304 6.30 -8.85 28.72
C MET A 304 5.74 -7.50 29.19
N TYR A 305 4.86 -6.91 28.38
CA TYR A 305 4.28 -5.60 28.66
C TYR A 305 2.91 -5.68 29.30
N ASP A 306 2.44 -4.53 29.81
CA ASP A 306 1.12 -4.37 30.38
C ASP A 306 -0.02 -4.43 29.35
N ASP A 307 -1.25 -4.50 29.85
CA ASP A 307 -2.46 -4.62 29.03
C ASP A 307 -2.64 -3.41 28.10
N HIS A 308 -2.21 -2.20 28.49
CA HIS A 308 -2.33 -1.02 27.64
C HIS A 308 -1.48 -1.14 26.37
N VAL A 309 -0.24 -1.62 26.48
CA VAL A 309 0.61 -1.90 25.32
C VAL A 309 0.04 -3.04 24.48
N ALA A 310 -0.49 -4.08 25.11
CA ALA A 310 -1.06 -5.22 24.43
C ALA A 310 -2.32 -4.86 23.63
N GLU A 311 -3.22 -4.07 24.21
CA GLU A 311 -4.43 -3.55 23.56
C GLU A 311 -4.06 -2.64 22.38
N HIS A 312 -3.12 -1.71 22.57
CA HIS A 312 -2.66 -0.84 21.49
C HIS A 312 -2.13 -1.64 20.29
N ASP A 313 -1.31 -2.67 20.51
CA ASP A 313 -0.77 -3.47 19.42
C ASP A 313 -1.84 -4.35 18.75
N TRP A 314 -2.81 -4.84 19.54
CA TRP A 314 -3.96 -5.59 19.05
C TRP A 314 -4.86 -4.74 18.17
N GLU A 315 -5.19 -3.51 18.56
CA GLU A 315 -5.93 -2.57 17.71
C GLU A 315 -5.16 -2.23 16.43
N GLY A 316 -3.83 -2.09 16.56
CA GLY A 316 -2.92 -1.84 15.44
C GLY A 316 -2.79 -2.98 14.42
N ARG A 317 -3.35 -4.18 14.69
CA ARG A 317 -3.16 -5.38 13.86
C ARG A 317 -3.60 -5.22 12.39
N PHE A 318 -4.62 -4.40 12.15
CA PHE A 318 -5.15 -4.11 10.81
C PHE A 318 -4.37 -3.04 10.04
N HIS A 319 -3.37 -2.41 10.66
CA HIS A 319 -2.65 -1.28 10.09
C HIS A 319 -1.13 -1.50 9.97
N PRO A 320 -0.65 -2.67 9.47
CA PRO A 320 0.78 -2.94 9.36
C PRO A 320 1.49 -2.01 8.36
N MET A 321 0.74 -1.42 7.42
CA MET A 321 1.28 -0.51 6.41
C MET A 321 1.37 0.95 6.87
N LYS A 322 1.11 1.28 8.16
CA LYS A 322 1.34 2.63 8.72
C LYS A 322 2.77 3.12 8.51
N ILE A 323 3.74 2.20 8.41
CA ILE A 323 5.14 2.50 8.07
C ILE A 323 5.30 3.23 6.73
N LYS A 324 4.31 3.18 5.84
CA LYS A 324 4.26 3.99 4.60
C LYS A 324 4.39 5.49 4.89
N LYS A 325 4.11 5.98 6.11
CA LYS A 325 4.40 7.37 6.50
C LYS A 325 5.88 7.75 6.31
N GLY A 326 6.79 6.79 6.36
CA GLY A 326 8.24 7.00 6.22
C GLY A 326 8.74 7.16 4.79
N GLY A 327 7.89 7.00 3.77
CA GLY A 327 8.29 7.13 2.35
C GLY A 327 7.12 7.25 1.38
N PRO A 328 7.33 7.76 0.16
CA PRO A 328 6.25 7.98 -0.79
C PRO A 328 5.61 6.66 -1.29
N THR A 329 6.37 5.58 -1.38
CA THR A 329 5.90 4.28 -1.87
C THR A 329 6.32 3.15 -0.93
N LEU A 330 5.47 2.14 -0.81
CA LEU A 330 5.75 0.91 -0.07
C LEU A 330 5.75 -0.26 -1.06
N VAL A 331 6.92 -0.86 -1.27
CA VAL A 331 7.05 -2.10 -2.05
C VAL A 331 6.95 -3.26 -1.08
N VAL A 332 6.09 -4.23 -1.39
CA VAL A 332 5.81 -5.34 -0.47
C VAL A 332 5.93 -6.67 -1.19
N GLY A 333 6.55 -7.63 -0.51
CA GLY A 333 6.52 -9.03 -0.88
C GLY A 333 5.97 -9.86 0.28
N GLN A 334 5.38 -11.00 -0.01
CA GLN A 334 4.89 -11.91 1.02
C GLN A 334 5.27 -13.35 0.64
N ALA A 335 5.69 -14.12 1.64
CA ALA A 335 6.17 -15.48 1.48
C ALA A 335 5.69 -16.36 2.62
N PHE A 336 5.55 -17.64 2.32
CA PHE A 336 5.31 -18.70 3.30
C PHE A 336 6.62 -19.46 3.53
N ALA A 337 6.87 -19.89 4.77
CA ALA A 337 7.99 -20.77 5.09
C ALA A 337 7.68 -21.71 6.26
N PRO A 338 8.43 -22.83 6.38
CA PRO A 338 8.44 -23.61 7.62
C PRO A 338 8.87 -22.76 8.82
N LEU A 339 8.25 -22.97 9.99
CA LEU A 339 8.56 -22.21 11.21
C LEU A 339 10.03 -22.40 11.64
N HIS A 340 10.55 -23.62 11.60
CA HIS A 340 11.95 -23.91 11.95
C HIS A 340 12.98 -23.17 11.08
N ALA A 341 12.57 -22.67 9.91
CA ALA A 341 13.42 -21.91 9.01
C ALA A 341 13.39 -20.40 9.27
N LEU A 342 12.49 -19.91 10.14
CA LEU A 342 12.25 -18.48 10.35
C LEU A 342 13.52 -17.75 10.83
N GLY A 343 14.28 -18.34 11.77
CA GLY A 343 15.54 -17.77 12.24
C GLY A 343 16.54 -17.55 11.10
N ALA A 344 16.79 -18.58 10.27
CA ALA A 344 17.71 -18.48 9.14
C ALA A 344 17.24 -17.47 8.07
N ILE A 345 15.93 -17.33 7.87
CA ILE A 345 15.36 -16.33 6.98
C ILE A 345 15.61 -14.92 7.51
N PHE A 346 15.49 -14.68 8.82
CA PHE A 346 15.82 -13.39 9.42
C PHE A 346 17.30 -13.06 9.28
N ASP A 347 18.21 -14.02 9.48
CA ASP A 347 19.64 -13.81 9.32
C ASP A 347 19.99 -13.41 7.87
N ASP A 348 19.50 -14.17 6.89
CA ASP A 348 19.67 -13.86 5.46
C ASP A 348 19.08 -12.48 5.11
N TRP A 349 17.89 -12.16 5.62
CA TRP A 349 17.25 -10.87 5.39
C TRP A 349 18.05 -9.72 6.00
N GLN A 350 18.49 -9.87 7.25
CA GLN A 350 19.27 -8.85 7.94
C GLN A 350 20.58 -8.59 7.22
N PHE A 351 21.27 -9.64 6.78
CA PHE A 351 22.51 -9.57 6.01
C PHE A 351 22.30 -8.94 4.62
N GLU A 352 21.43 -9.54 3.78
CA GLU A 352 21.25 -9.07 2.40
C GLU A 352 20.61 -7.69 2.30
N GLN A 353 19.74 -7.33 3.26
CA GLN A 353 19.02 -6.06 3.30
C GLN A 353 19.56 -5.11 4.37
N ALA A 354 20.82 -5.28 4.83
CA ALA A 354 21.45 -4.46 5.88
C ALA A 354 21.32 -2.95 5.63
N SER A 355 21.46 -2.54 4.37
CA SER A 355 21.49 -1.13 3.97
C SER A 355 20.15 -0.61 3.43
N ALA A 356 19.10 -1.43 3.39
CA ALA A 356 17.78 -1.06 2.91
C ALA A 356 16.88 -0.58 4.07
N LYS A 357 15.98 0.38 3.78
CA LYS A 357 14.87 0.74 4.69
C LYS A 357 13.78 -0.33 4.56
N ALA A 358 14.03 -1.49 5.13
CA ALA A 358 13.22 -2.68 4.95
C ALA A 358 13.06 -3.47 6.25
N GLY A 359 11.92 -4.14 6.40
CA GLY A 359 11.65 -4.98 7.58
C GLY A 359 10.60 -6.05 7.30
N ILE A 360 10.49 -7.02 8.22
CA ILE A 360 9.51 -8.11 8.14
C ILE A 360 8.51 -8.05 9.30
N ASP A 361 7.23 -8.19 8.99
CA ASP A 361 6.23 -8.67 9.97
C ASP A 361 5.58 -9.95 9.46
N GLY A 362 4.94 -10.70 10.34
CA GLY A 362 4.32 -11.96 9.94
C GLY A 362 3.46 -12.59 11.01
N TYR A 363 2.83 -13.69 10.61
CA TYR A 363 1.97 -14.50 11.46
C TYR A 363 2.49 -15.93 11.50
N VAL A 364 2.31 -16.57 12.65
CA VAL A 364 2.41 -18.01 12.78
C VAL A 364 1.07 -18.61 12.38
N ASN A 365 1.10 -19.53 11.41
CA ASN A 365 -0.08 -20.01 10.71
C ASN A 365 -0.49 -21.41 11.17
N SER A 366 0.49 -22.19 11.61
CA SER A 366 0.33 -23.51 12.22
C SER A 366 1.53 -23.76 13.12
N ARG A 367 1.55 -24.91 13.80
CA ARG A 367 2.70 -25.32 14.62
C ARG A 367 4.02 -25.40 13.83
N ASN A 368 3.95 -25.52 12.50
CA ASN A 368 5.12 -25.78 11.66
C ASN A 368 5.33 -24.73 10.56
N ALA A 369 4.53 -23.67 10.51
CA ALA A 369 4.54 -22.75 9.38
C ALA A 369 4.25 -21.30 9.75
N VAL A 370 4.85 -20.40 8.97
CA VAL A 370 4.72 -18.95 9.11
C VAL A 370 4.48 -18.29 7.76
N THR A 371 3.78 -17.17 7.78
CA THR A 371 3.70 -16.24 6.66
C THR A 371 4.37 -14.93 7.05
N MET A 372 5.22 -14.44 6.17
CA MET A 372 6.02 -13.24 6.34
C MET A 372 5.70 -12.24 5.24
N MET A 373 5.61 -10.97 5.62
CA MET A 373 5.48 -9.83 4.73
C MET A 373 6.74 -8.97 4.86
N GLY A 374 7.50 -8.86 3.78
CA GLY A 374 8.68 -8.03 3.68
C GLY A 374 8.33 -6.67 3.06
N TYR A 375 8.65 -5.60 3.76
CA TYR A 375 8.36 -4.22 3.35
C TYR A 375 9.63 -3.48 2.96
N PHE A 376 9.56 -2.66 1.92
CA PHE A 376 10.61 -1.76 1.47
C PHE A 376 10.04 -0.34 1.29
N LEU A 377 10.64 0.65 1.95
CA LEU A 377 10.31 2.06 1.73
C LEU A 377 11.07 2.59 0.51
N GLU A 378 10.32 2.92 -0.54
CA GLU A 378 10.86 3.28 -1.86
C GLU A 378 10.14 4.51 -2.43
N ASP A 379 10.54 4.96 -3.63
CA ASP A 379 9.95 6.11 -4.30
C ASP A 379 9.64 5.83 -5.78
N GLU A 380 8.35 5.70 -6.09
CA GLU A 380 7.84 5.44 -7.44
C GLU A 380 8.09 6.57 -8.45
N ARG A 381 8.47 7.75 -7.98
CA ARG A 381 8.80 8.90 -8.84
C ARG A 381 10.19 8.79 -9.45
N ARG A 382 11.04 7.89 -8.94
CA ARG A 382 12.39 7.66 -9.47
C ARG A 382 12.33 6.93 -10.81
N MET A 383 13.16 7.36 -11.76
CA MET A 383 13.23 6.77 -13.11
C MET A 383 13.48 5.25 -13.11
N LEU A 384 14.21 4.75 -12.10
CA LEU A 384 14.55 3.32 -11.95
C LEU A 384 13.67 2.59 -10.94
N TYR A 385 12.46 3.08 -10.63
CA TYR A 385 11.56 2.42 -9.67
C TYR A 385 11.24 0.96 -10.02
N LEU A 386 11.29 0.58 -11.30
CA LEU A 386 11.16 -0.84 -11.69
C LEU A 386 12.17 -1.75 -10.95
N LEU A 387 13.39 -1.27 -10.72
CA LEU A 387 14.41 -2.01 -9.97
C LEU A 387 14.01 -2.14 -8.49
N SER A 388 13.57 -1.05 -7.87
CA SER A 388 13.03 -1.05 -6.50
C SER A 388 11.82 -1.98 -6.37
N TRP A 389 10.88 -1.95 -7.31
CA TRP A 389 9.72 -2.84 -7.31
C TRP A 389 10.12 -4.32 -7.35
N SER A 390 11.24 -4.67 -7.99
CA SER A 390 11.76 -6.05 -8.00
C SER A 390 12.21 -6.56 -6.62
N GLN A 391 12.39 -5.68 -5.64
CA GLN A 391 12.65 -6.04 -4.24
C GLN A 391 11.47 -6.80 -3.61
N SER A 392 10.25 -6.63 -4.11
CA SER A 392 9.08 -7.45 -3.68
C SER A 392 9.32 -8.96 -3.83
N PHE A 393 10.24 -9.37 -4.71
CA PHE A 393 10.61 -10.78 -4.89
C PHE A 393 11.72 -11.27 -3.94
N VAL A 394 12.35 -10.40 -3.14
CA VAL A 394 13.48 -10.74 -2.27
C VAL A 394 13.06 -11.67 -1.14
N ILE A 395 12.04 -11.29 -0.37
CA ILE A 395 11.54 -12.11 0.75
C ILE A 395 11.16 -13.52 0.30
N PHE A 396 10.52 -13.61 -0.87
CA PHE A 396 10.18 -14.87 -1.50
C PHE A 396 11.42 -15.72 -1.82
N LYS A 397 12.46 -15.14 -2.43
CA LYS A 397 13.69 -15.88 -2.77
C LYS A 397 14.42 -16.38 -1.53
N ILE A 398 14.48 -15.57 -0.48
CA ILE A 398 15.07 -15.97 0.79
C ILE A 398 14.26 -17.13 1.36
N ALA A 399 12.94 -17.00 1.46
CA ALA A 399 12.07 -18.08 1.91
C ALA A 399 12.27 -19.37 1.10
N GLN A 400 12.39 -19.30 -0.23
CA GLN A 400 12.62 -20.49 -1.07
C GLN A 400 13.91 -21.25 -0.77
N ARG A 401 15.00 -20.55 -0.40
CA ARG A 401 16.26 -21.22 -0.02
C ARG A 401 16.07 -22.10 1.22
N HIS A 402 15.11 -21.73 2.06
CA HIS A 402 14.78 -22.40 3.32
C HIS A 402 13.46 -23.19 3.24
N GLY A 403 13.08 -23.67 2.04
CA GLY A 403 11.92 -24.55 1.85
C GLY A 403 10.56 -23.85 1.78
N GLY A 404 10.54 -22.51 1.71
CA GLY A 404 9.34 -21.70 1.56
C GLY A 404 8.88 -21.52 0.09
N HIS A 405 7.77 -20.79 -0.08
CA HIS A 405 7.15 -20.53 -1.38
C HIS A 405 6.39 -19.19 -1.39
N PRO A 406 5.91 -18.68 -2.55
CA PRO A 406 5.11 -17.45 -2.57
C PRO A 406 3.79 -17.68 -1.82
N HIS A 407 3.28 -16.65 -1.16
CA HIS A 407 2.02 -16.75 -0.41
C HIS A 407 0.79 -16.92 -1.33
N SER A 408 0.87 -16.47 -2.59
CA SER A 408 -0.16 -16.68 -3.60
C SER A 408 0.43 -16.61 -5.01
N THR A 409 -0.36 -16.92 -6.03
CA THR A 409 0.11 -16.94 -7.42
C THR A 409 -0.03 -15.60 -8.13
N GLY A 410 -1.25 -15.09 -8.26
CA GLY A 410 -1.51 -13.84 -8.94
C GLY A 410 -1.13 -13.83 -10.41
N ILE A 411 -0.93 -12.61 -10.89
CA ILE A 411 -0.28 -12.31 -12.16
C ILE A 411 1.25 -12.47 -12.03
N TRP A 412 1.81 -12.20 -10.85
CA TRP A 412 3.26 -12.07 -10.64
C TRP A 412 3.98 -13.40 -10.46
N PHE A 413 3.34 -14.39 -9.84
CA PHE A 413 3.92 -15.68 -9.46
C PHE A 413 3.26 -16.87 -10.16
N ALA A 414 2.57 -16.65 -11.29
CA ALA A 414 1.96 -17.71 -12.08
C ALA A 414 2.94 -18.83 -12.48
N ASN A 415 4.22 -18.51 -12.71
CA ASN A 415 5.26 -19.52 -12.96
C ASN A 415 5.55 -20.44 -11.76
N TYR A 416 5.23 -20.01 -10.55
CA TYR A 416 5.37 -20.78 -9.31
C TYR A 416 4.09 -21.49 -8.88
N ALA A 417 3.03 -21.46 -9.69
CA ALA A 417 1.76 -22.14 -9.37
C ALA A 417 1.94 -23.64 -9.07
N HIS A 418 2.91 -24.32 -9.69
CA HIS A 418 3.21 -25.73 -9.43
C HIS A 418 3.85 -25.98 -8.05
N VAL A 419 4.53 -24.96 -7.49
CA VAL A 419 5.07 -25.00 -6.13
C VAL A 419 3.95 -24.75 -5.12
N TYR A 420 3.10 -23.76 -5.39
CA TYR A 420 1.99 -23.38 -4.51
C TYR A 420 0.88 -24.43 -4.43
N PHE A 421 0.35 -24.87 -5.58
CA PHE A 421 -0.76 -25.83 -5.62
C PHE A 421 -0.31 -27.30 -5.54
N GLY A 422 0.96 -27.57 -5.82
CA GLY A 422 1.42 -28.92 -6.13
C GLY A 422 0.93 -29.43 -7.50
N LYS A 423 1.56 -30.50 -8.01
CA LYS A 423 1.32 -31.00 -9.38
C LYS A 423 -0.11 -31.52 -9.60
N GLN A 424 -0.68 -32.21 -8.62
CA GLN A 424 -1.98 -32.87 -8.75
C GLN A 424 -3.14 -31.85 -8.78
N ARG A 425 -3.21 -30.95 -7.78
CA ARG A 425 -4.25 -29.91 -7.73
C ARG A 425 -4.14 -28.97 -8.93
N LEU A 426 -2.92 -28.56 -9.32
CA LEU A 426 -2.73 -27.70 -10.50
C LEU A 426 -3.21 -28.36 -11.81
N ALA A 427 -2.99 -29.67 -11.98
CA ALA A 427 -3.48 -30.41 -13.14
C ALA A 427 -5.02 -30.45 -13.20
N ARG A 428 -5.67 -30.62 -12.04
CA ARG A 428 -7.13 -30.58 -11.89
C ARG A 428 -7.69 -29.19 -12.23
N ILE A 429 -7.08 -28.12 -11.72
CA ILE A 429 -7.43 -26.73 -12.05
C ILE A 429 -7.27 -26.49 -13.57
N ARG A 430 -6.20 -26.99 -14.18
CA ARG A 430 -5.98 -26.85 -15.63
C ARG A 430 -7.05 -27.58 -16.44
N ALA A 431 -7.41 -28.80 -16.05
CA ALA A 431 -8.46 -29.56 -16.70
C ALA A 431 -9.83 -28.85 -16.59
N ALA A 432 -10.16 -28.31 -15.41
CA ALA A 432 -11.37 -27.52 -15.19
C ALA A 432 -11.37 -26.25 -16.06
N LYS A 433 -10.25 -25.52 -16.12
CA LYS A 433 -10.09 -24.33 -16.96
C LYS A 433 -10.33 -24.64 -18.44
N LEU A 434 -9.73 -25.71 -18.96
CA LEU A 434 -9.91 -26.15 -20.35
C LEU A 434 -11.34 -26.65 -20.64
N LYS A 435 -12.05 -27.16 -19.63
CA LYS A 435 -13.42 -27.63 -19.76
C LYS A 435 -14.43 -26.48 -19.76
N TRP A 436 -14.28 -25.52 -18.85
CA TRP A 436 -15.29 -24.48 -18.62
C TRP A 436 -14.99 -23.15 -19.32
N ASP A 437 -13.72 -22.84 -19.59
CA ASP A 437 -13.30 -21.55 -20.16
C ASP A 437 -12.25 -21.70 -21.27
N ARG A 438 -12.64 -22.37 -22.36
CA ARG A 438 -11.79 -22.50 -23.57
C ARG A 438 -11.43 -21.18 -24.22
N LYS A 439 -12.21 -20.12 -23.98
CA LYS A 439 -12.03 -18.79 -24.61
C LYS A 439 -11.16 -17.85 -23.76
N GLU A 440 -10.72 -18.30 -22.59
CA GLU A 440 -9.99 -17.49 -21.61
C GLU A 440 -10.72 -16.18 -21.24
N ILE A 441 -12.04 -16.23 -21.05
CA ILE A 441 -12.82 -15.05 -20.66
C ILE A 441 -12.85 -14.84 -19.14
N SER A 442 -12.67 -15.87 -18.32
CA SER A 442 -12.72 -15.75 -16.86
C SER A 442 -11.34 -15.48 -16.28
N ASN A 443 -11.15 -14.27 -15.80
CA ASN A 443 -9.92 -13.73 -15.22
C ASN A 443 -8.62 -14.20 -15.92
N PRO A 444 -8.43 -13.90 -17.22
CA PRO A 444 -7.25 -14.39 -17.94
C PRO A 444 -5.95 -13.82 -17.37
N GLY A 445 -4.88 -14.59 -17.54
CA GLY A 445 -3.52 -14.15 -17.20
C GLY A 445 -3.03 -14.54 -15.81
N LYS A 446 -3.85 -15.25 -15.02
CA LYS A 446 -3.54 -15.68 -13.64
C LYS A 446 -3.26 -17.18 -13.62
N ILE A 447 -2.46 -17.63 -12.66
CA ILE A 447 -2.09 -19.04 -12.39
C ILE A 447 -1.31 -19.75 -13.52
N PHE A 448 -1.76 -19.70 -14.77
CA PHE A 448 -1.16 -20.43 -15.89
C PHE A 448 -0.32 -19.58 -16.85
N ALA A 449 -0.49 -18.26 -16.82
CA ALA A 449 0.15 -17.37 -17.79
C ALA A 449 1.32 -16.61 -17.15
N PHE A 450 2.53 -16.85 -17.65
CA PHE A 450 3.69 -16.05 -17.30
C PHE A 450 3.92 -15.01 -18.41
N TRP A 451 3.95 -13.73 -18.04
CA TRP A 451 4.09 -12.62 -19.01
C TRP A 451 5.24 -11.67 -18.70
N LEU A 452 6.03 -11.93 -17.64
CA LEU A 452 7.15 -11.06 -17.29
C LEU A 452 8.22 -11.10 -18.40
N PRO A 453 8.62 -9.96 -18.99
CA PRO A 453 9.62 -9.90 -20.05
C PRO A 453 10.92 -10.63 -19.69
N PHE A 454 11.55 -11.28 -20.69
CA PHE A 454 12.85 -11.96 -20.53
C PHE A 454 13.93 -11.05 -19.93
N MET A 455 13.89 -9.74 -20.24
CA MET A 455 14.79 -8.73 -19.69
C MET A 455 14.73 -8.61 -18.15
N LEU A 456 13.55 -8.76 -17.56
CA LEU A 456 13.35 -8.81 -16.10
C LEU A 456 13.71 -10.18 -15.50
N ARG A 457 13.68 -11.24 -16.32
CA ARG A 457 14.03 -12.62 -15.93
C ARG A 457 15.54 -12.82 -15.78
N THR A 458 16.34 -12.24 -16.67
CA THR A 458 17.82 -12.34 -16.67
C THR A 458 18.51 -11.14 -16.05
N GLY A 459 17.85 -9.98 -15.96
CA GLY A 459 18.40 -8.80 -15.30
C GLY A 459 18.66 -8.99 -13.80
N LYS A 460 18.23 -10.09 -13.17
CA LYS A 460 18.44 -10.35 -11.74
C LYS A 460 19.93 -10.38 -11.33
N TYR A 461 20.82 -10.95 -12.13
CA TYR A 461 22.26 -11.01 -11.80
C TYR A 461 23.01 -9.78 -12.33
N PHE A 462 22.66 -9.30 -13.53
CA PHE A 462 23.31 -8.15 -14.14
C PHE A 462 22.89 -6.81 -13.50
N MET A 463 21.65 -6.70 -13.01
CA MET A 463 21.14 -5.53 -12.29
C MET A 463 21.40 -5.61 -10.79
N TRP A 464 21.51 -6.78 -10.16
CA TRP A 464 21.96 -6.86 -8.76
C TRP A 464 23.46 -6.58 -8.66
N ILE A 465 24.30 -7.17 -9.51
CA ILE A 465 25.71 -6.78 -9.63
C ILE A 465 25.80 -5.32 -10.10
N GLY A 466 24.99 -4.89 -11.06
CA GLY A 466 24.97 -3.50 -11.51
C GLY A 466 24.54 -2.51 -10.43
N TYR A 467 23.54 -2.84 -9.60
CA TYR A 467 23.01 -2.02 -8.51
C TYR A 467 23.91 -2.04 -7.28
N ASP A 468 24.46 -3.20 -6.91
CA ASP A 468 25.45 -3.35 -5.86
C ASP A 468 26.77 -2.67 -6.25
N MET A 469 27.18 -2.75 -7.52
CA MET A 469 28.35 -2.04 -8.04
C MET A 469 28.09 -0.54 -8.24
N LEU A 470 26.87 -0.11 -8.58
CA LEU A 470 26.44 1.31 -8.60
C LEU A 470 26.38 1.91 -7.18
N ARG A 471 25.96 1.12 -6.19
CA ARG A 471 25.78 1.55 -4.80
C ARG A 471 27.09 1.49 -3.99
N ASN A 472 27.89 0.43 -4.19
CA ASN A 472 29.06 0.12 -3.39
C ASN A 472 30.41 0.26 -4.14
N GLY A 473 30.43 0.46 -5.47
CA GLY A 473 31.68 0.48 -6.27
C GLY A 473 31.91 1.67 -7.22
N PHE A 474 30.86 2.35 -7.70
CA PHE A 474 30.96 3.44 -8.70
C PHE A 474 30.53 4.82 -8.20
N GLY A 475 30.25 4.97 -6.90
CA GLY A 475 29.80 6.22 -6.27
C GLY A 475 30.73 7.44 -6.45
N ARG A 476 31.92 7.27 -7.05
CA ARG A 476 32.87 8.36 -7.34
C ARG A 476 32.89 8.85 -8.80
N ILE A 477 32.40 8.08 -9.79
CA ILE A 477 32.60 8.42 -11.22
C ILE A 477 31.29 8.74 -11.96
N ALA A 478 30.19 8.06 -11.64
CA ALA A 478 28.87 8.37 -12.21
C ALA A 478 28.38 9.82 -12.00
N PRO A 479 28.67 10.50 -10.87
CA PRO A 479 28.30 11.90 -10.68
C PRO A 479 28.98 12.82 -11.68
N ILE A 480 30.19 12.49 -12.15
CA ILE A 480 30.97 13.36 -13.03
C ILE A 480 30.38 13.38 -14.45
N LEU A 481 29.95 12.22 -14.96
CA LEU A 481 29.40 12.08 -16.30
C LEU A 481 27.98 12.70 -16.40
N LEU A 482 27.15 12.52 -15.37
CA LEU A 482 25.80 13.09 -15.33
C LEU A 482 25.84 14.61 -15.09
N LYS A 483 26.76 15.09 -14.25
CA LYS A 483 27.03 16.52 -14.02
C LYS A 483 27.57 17.18 -15.30
N TRP A 484 28.30 16.45 -16.14
CA TRP A 484 28.71 16.93 -17.47
C TRP A 484 27.51 17.11 -18.43
N LEU A 485 26.60 16.12 -18.49
CA LEU A 485 25.38 16.14 -19.33
C LEU A 485 24.33 17.19 -18.91
N GLN A 486 24.21 17.47 -17.61
CA GLN A 486 23.31 18.53 -17.11
C GLN A 486 23.89 19.94 -17.24
N ASN A 487 25.21 20.05 -17.44
CA ASN A 487 25.91 21.33 -17.64
C ASN A 487 25.98 21.76 -19.12
N VAL A 488 25.37 21.00 -20.04
CA VAL A 488 25.32 21.38 -21.46
C VAL A 488 24.38 22.60 -21.61
N PRO A 489 24.85 23.75 -22.10
CA PRO A 489 24.11 25.02 -22.09
C PRO A 489 22.67 24.99 -22.66
N PRO A 490 22.36 24.24 -23.74
CA PRO A 490 21.01 24.18 -24.29
C PRO A 490 20.01 23.53 -23.33
N LEU A 491 20.41 22.50 -22.58
CA LEU A 491 19.50 21.76 -21.70
C LEU A 491 19.17 22.56 -20.43
N LYS A 492 20.16 23.26 -19.84
CA LYS A 492 19.92 24.19 -18.73
C LYS A 492 18.96 25.31 -19.12
N TRP A 493 19.13 25.85 -20.32
CA TRP A 493 18.27 26.90 -20.83
C TRP A 493 16.81 26.42 -20.96
N VAL A 494 16.57 25.24 -21.54
CA VAL A 494 15.23 24.65 -21.66
C VAL A 494 14.59 24.39 -20.28
N LEU A 495 15.34 23.82 -19.34
CA LEU A 495 14.82 23.55 -17.99
C LEU A 495 14.47 24.83 -17.23
N ARG A 496 15.33 25.86 -17.29
CA ARG A 496 15.06 27.18 -16.69
C ARG A 496 13.90 27.90 -17.38
N TRP A 497 13.80 27.77 -18.70
CA TRP A 497 12.66 28.30 -19.46
C TRP A 497 11.35 27.65 -19.02
N GLY A 498 11.30 26.32 -18.91
CA GLY A 498 10.11 25.59 -18.44
C GLY A 498 9.71 25.98 -17.02
N ARG A 499 10.68 26.01 -16.09
CA ARG A 499 10.45 26.40 -14.69
C ARG A 499 9.96 27.84 -14.55
N ALA A 500 10.54 28.76 -15.31
CA ALA A 500 10.13 30.16 -15.26
C ALA A 500 8.67 30.33 -15.72
N HIS A 501 8.15 29.52 -16.63
CA HIS A 501 6.77 29.63 -17.12
C HIS A 501 5.74 28.80 -16.36
N SER A 502 6.15 28.11 -15.29
CA SER A 502 5.24 27.32 -14.46
C SER A 502 5.54 27.38 -12.95
N PRO A 503 5.64 28.57 -12.29
CA PRO A 503 5.75 28.65 -10.83
C PRO A 503 4.38 28.55 -10.16
N TRP A 504 4.24 27.72 -9.13
CA TRP A 504 2.98 27.34 -8.52
C TRP A 504 2.98 27.77 -7.05
N PRO A 505 2.32 28.88 -6.69
CA PRO A 505 2.38 29.42 -5.34
C PRO A 505 1.43 28.73 -4.37
N ILE A 506 1.90 28.56 -3.13
CA ILE A 506 1.08 28.33 -1.94
C ILE A 506 1.18 29.51 -0.98
N GLN A 507 0.06 29.91 -0.41
CA GLN A 507 -0.01 31.05 0.49
C GLN A 507 0.01 30.65 1.97
N TYR A 508 1.04 31.07 2.70
CA TYR A 508 1.10 31.06 4.15
C TYR A 508 0.78 32.47 4.69
N GLY A 509 -0.52 32.78 4.79
CA GLY A 509 -0.99 34.09 5.22
C GLY A 509 -1.19 34.19 6.72
N LEU A 510 -0.45 35.10 7.36
CA LEU A 510 -0.46 35.35 8.80
C LEU A 510 -1.04 36.74 9.14
N GLY A 511 -1.67 37.42 8.18
CA GLY A 511 -2.19 38.76 8.37
C GLY A 511 -3.00 39.29 7.18
N CYS A 512 -3.36 40.58 7.25
CA CYS A 512 -4.30 41.22 6.31
C CYS A 512 -3.84 41.21 4.84
N CYS A 513 -2.53 41.28 4.58
CA CYS A 513 -1.97 41.27 3.21
C CYS A 513 -2.30 39.98 2.44
N MET A 514 -2.77 38.93 3.12
CA MET A 514 -3.21 37.69 2.47
C MET A 514 -4.33 37.94 1.46
N ALA A 515 -5.25 38.86 1.76
CA ALA A 515 -6.37 39.19 0.88
C ALA A 515 -5.92 39.74 -0.47
N ASP A 516 -4.83 40.52 -0.50
CA ASP A 516 -4.30 41.08 -1.75
C ASP A 516 -3.60 40.02 -2.62
N GLY A 517 -2.98 39.02 -2.00
CA GLY A 517 -2.48 37.85 -2.70
C GLY A 517 -3.62 37.04 -3.32
N ALA A 518 -4.73 36.86 -2.59
CA ALA A 518 -5.94 36.22 -3.12
C ALA A 518 -6.59 37.06 -4.24
N ALA A 519 -6.56 38.39 -4.15
CA ALA A 519 -7.04 39.26 -5.21
C ALA A 519 -6.17 39.20 -6.47
N ALA A 520 -4.84 39.03 -6.34
CA ALA A 520 -3.92 38.92 -7.47
C ALA A 520 -4.16 37.66 -8.31
N VAL A 521 -4.66 36.58 -7.70
CA VAL A 521 -5.02 35.35 -8.42
C VAL A 521 -6.45 35.37 -8.99
N ALA A 522 -7.27 36.34 -8.60
CA ALA A 522 -8.64 36.46 -9.11
C ALA A 522 -8.68 36.99 -10.55
N SER A 523 -9.83 36.79 -11.21
CA SER A 523 -10.07 37.12 -12.63
C SER A 523 -9.75 38.56 -13.05
N ARG A 524 -9.72 39.52 -12.10
CA ARG A 524 -9.38 40.92 -12.39
C ARG A 524 -7.90 41.11 -12.72
N TRP A 525 -7.02 40.36 -12.09
CA TRP A 525 -5.56 40.51 -12.23
C TRP A 525 -4.92 39.32 -12.95
N ASP A 526 -5.58 38.15 -12.96
CA ASP A 526 -5.29 36.99 -13.79
C ASP A 526 -3.78 36.70 -13.93
N ILE A 527 -3.13 36.47 -12.79
CA ILE A 527 -1.70 36.20 -12.74
C ILE A 527 -1.33 34.86 -13.40
N GLU A 528 -2.33 33.99 -13.60
CA GLU A 528 -2.22 32.72 -14.31
C GLU A 528 -1.77 32.92 -15.76
N ARG A 529 -2.15 34.03 -16.41
CA ARG A 529 -1.67 34.40 -17.75
C ARG A 529 -0.14 34.46 -17.86
N PHE A 530 0.55 34.72 -16.75
CA PHE A 530 2.01 34.76 -16.71
C PHE A 530 2.63 33.43 -16.25
N GLY A 531 1.84 32.36 -16.17
CA GLY A 531 2.30 31.02 -15.79
C GLY A 531 2.25 30.73 -14.29
N MET A 532 1.63 31.60 -13.49
CA MET A 532 1.52 31.39 -12.04
C MET A 532 0.17 30.82 -11.62
N LEU A 533 0.13 29.53 -11.28
CA LEU A 533 -1.11 28.82 -10.97
C LEU A 533 -1.19 28.48 -9.47
N PRO A 534 -2.15 29.06 -8.71
CA PRO A 534 -2.25 28.80 -7.28
C PRO A 534 -2.79 27.39 -7.01
N LEU A 535 -2.11 26.65 -6.12
CA LEU A 535 -2.59 25.37 -5.60
C LEU A 535 -2.57 25.34 -4.07
N PHE A 536 -3.39 24.45 -3.49
CA PHE A 536 -3.66 24.42 -2.06
C PHE A 536 -2.78 23.43 -1.26
N GLY A 537 -1.81 22.75 -1.88
CA GLY A 537 -1.00 21.71 -1.24
C GLY A 537 0.52 21.97 -1.32
N PRO A 538 1.27 22.00 -0.20
CA PRO A 538 2.70 22.33 -0.21
C PRO A 538 3.53 21.36 -1.05
N ARG A 539 3.15 20.07 -1.10
CA ARG A 539 3.83 19.05 -1.92
C ARG A 539 3.64 19.22 -3.43
N GLN A 540 2.74 20.11 -3.85
CA GLN A 540 2.37 20.35 -5.24
C GLN A 540 2.79 21.74 -5.72
N THR A 541 3.40 22.56 -4.86
CA THR A 541 3.74 23.96 -5.12
C THR A 541 5.23 24.21 -4.96
N ASP A 542 5.82 25.00 -5.84
CA ASP A 542 7.24 25.34 -5.83
C ASP A 542 7.51 26.81 -5.47
N VAL A 543 6.47 27.63 -5.20
CA VAL A 543 6.63 29.00 -4.69
C VAL A 543 5.90 29.16 -3.35
N LEU A 544 6.58 29.64 -2.32
CA LEU A 544 6.00 29.91 -1.00
C LEU A 544 5.74 31.40 -0.85
N TRP A 545 4.48 31.76 -0.61
CA TRP A 545 4.04 33.13 -0.37
C TRP A 545 3.88 33.37 1.13
N ILE A 546 4.70 34.25 1.71
CA ILE A 546 4.68 34.54 3.15
C ILE A 546 4.18 35.96 3.38
N SER A 547 3.12 36.11 4.19
CA SER A 547 2.69 37.41 4.68
C SER A 547 2.30 37.41 6.15
N GLY A 548 2.29 38.61 6.73
CA GLY A 548 1.90 38.83 8.12
C GLY A 548 3.03 38.65 9.12
N SER A 549 2.70 38.81 10.40
CA SER A 549 3.68 38.81 11.50
C SER A 549 4.00 37.38 11.93
N LEU A 550 5.22 36.92 11.66
CA LEU A 550 5.66 35.56 12.01
C LEU A 550 6.00 35.46 13.50
N THR A 551 5.26 34.65 14.25
CA THR A 551 5.55 34.39 15.69
C THR A 551 6.53 33.24 15.88
N LYS A 552 7.22 33.19 17.04
CA LYS A 552 8.10 32.08 17.44
C LYS A 552 7.42 30.71 17.35
N LYS A 553 6.11 30.63 17.65
CA LYS A 553 5.32 29.39 17.58
C LYS A 553 4.99 28.98 16.13
N MET A 554 4.93 29.94 15.21
CA MET A 554 4.62 29.67 13.79
C MET A 554 5.87 29.33 12.99
N ALA A 555 7.05 29.84 13.37
CA ALA A 555 8.33 29.57 12.70
C ALA A 555 8.58 28.07 12.38
N PRO A 556 8.45 27.11 13.31
CA PRO A 556 8.68 25.69 12.98
C PRO A 556 7.65 25.13 11.98
N ARG A 557 6.42 25.67 11.95
CA ARG A 557 5.39 25.25 11.00
C ARG A 557 5.64 25.80 9.59
N LEU A 558 6.05 27.07 9.50
CA LEU A 558 6.51 27.67 8.26
C LEU A 558 7.68 26.87 7.67
N ARG A 559 8.67 26.53 8.51
CA ARG A 559 9.81 25.71 8.10
C ARG A 559 9.37 24.34 7.59
N ARG A 560 8.47 23.66 8.30
CA ARG A 560 7.91 22.37 7.89
C ARG A 560 7.19 22.44 6.54
N ILE A 561 6.41 23.50 6.30
CA ILE A 561 5.72 23.70 5.01
C ILE A 561 6.75 23.86 3.88
N TYR A 562 7.76 24.70 4.09
CA TYR A 562 8.85 24.90 3.13
C TYR A 562 9.65 23.61 2.87
N GLU A 563 9.89 22.79 3.90
CA GLU A 563 10.56 21.48 3.77
C GLU A 563 9.69 20.43 3.05
N GLN A 564 8.36 20.55 3.10
CA GLN A 564 7.44 19.67 2.36
C GLN A 564 7.33 20.00 0.87
N MET A 565 7.78 21.19 0.45
CA MET A 565 7.74 21.62 -0.95
C MET A 565 8.82 20.93 -1.80
N PRO A 566 8.49 20.53 -3.05
CA PRO A 566 9.46 19.93 -3.98
C PRO A 566 10.57 20.91 -4.39
N GLU A 567 11.77 20.39 -4.62
CA GLU A 567 12.87 21.15 -5.22
C GLU A 567 12.77 21.18 -6.76
N PRO A 568 13.11 22.30 -7.43
CA PRO A 568 13.52 23.58 -6.86
C PRO A 568 12.35 24.37 -6.28
N LYS A 569 12.53 24.97 -5.09
CA LYS A 569 11.51 25.84 -4.47
C LYS A 569 11.98 27.28 -4.32
N PHE A 570 11.03 28.20 -4.35
CA PHE A 570 11.22 29.64 -4.30
C PHE A 570 10.35 30.27 -3.22
N VAL A 571 10.71 31.45 -2.73
CA VAL A 571 9.95 32.14 -1.69
C VAL A 571 9.73 33.60 -2.05
N ILE A 572 8.48 34.02 -2.00
CA ILE A 572 8.07 35.42 -2.09
C ILE A 572 7.54 35.85 -0.73
N SER A 573 8.22 36.81 -0.11
CA SER A 573 7.74 37.47 1.12
C SER A 573 7.06 38.78 0.75
N TYR A 574 5.90 39.07 1.33
CA TYR A 574 5.17 40.30 1.02
C TYR A 574 4.51 40.90 2.26
N GLY A 575 4.44 42.23 2.25
CA GLY A 575 3.94 43.01 3.36
C GLY A 575 5.02 43.38 4.36
N GLN A 576 4.92 44.58 4.96
CA GLN A 576 5.90 45.07 5.93
C GLN A 576 6.04 44.16 7.15
N CYS A 577 4.96 43.50 7.59
CA CYS A 577 5.00 42.58 8.72
C CYS A 577 5.95 41.39 8.49
N ALA A 578 6.00 40.84 7.28
CA ALA A 578 6.89 39.71 6.96
C ALA A 578 8.35 40.18 6.72
N ALA A 579 8.53 41.41 6.24
CA ALA A 579 9.82 42.01 5.91
C ALA A 579 10.61 42.51 7.13
N SER A 580 9.96 43.25 8.00
CA SER A 580 10.62 43.98 9.09
C SER A 580 9.89 43.84 10.42
N GLY A 581 8.76 43.11 10.44
CA GLY A 581 7.81 43.13 11.56
C GLY A 581 6.79 44.25 11.47
N GLY A 582 6.95 45.20 10.53
CA GLY A 582 6.01 46.30 10.32
C GLY A 582 5.75 47.08 11.61
N MET A 583 4.48 47.30 11.93
CA MET A 583 4.07 47.96 13.18
C MET A 583 4.43 47.19 14.46
N PHE A 584 4.88 45.93 14.34
CA PHE A 584 5.22 45.06 15.46
C PHE A 584 6.72 44.72 15.50
N PHE A 585 7.59 45.53 14.88
CA PHE A 585 9.01 45.19 14.74
C PHE A 585 9.75 44.90 16.06
N ASP A 586 9.29 45.46 17.18
CA ASP A 586 9.83 45.30 18.53
C ASP A 586 9.12 44.22 19.38
N GLY A 587 8.15 43.50 18.80
CA GLY A 587 7.36 42.50 19.51
C GLY A 587 8.19 41.29 19.97
N TYR A 588 8.22 41.03 21.28
CA TYR A 588 9.01 39.93 21.90
C TYR A 588 8.70 38.52 21.37
N SER A 589 7.51 38.33 20.80
CA SER A 589 6.99 37.06 20.31
C SER A 589 7.27 36.81 18.83
N LEU A 590 7.85 37.79 18.12
CA LEU A 590 8.03 37.75 16.67
C LEU A 590 9.41 37.26 16.23
N VAL A 591 9.46 36.71 15.02
CA VAL A 591 10.64 36.25 14.30
C VAL A 591 10.71 37.02 12.99
N THR A 592 11.42 38.14 13.01
CA THR A 592 11.50 39.10 11.89
C THR A 592 12.95 39.38 11.51
N PRO A 593 13.29 39.48 10.20
CA PRO A 593 12.46 39.14 9.03
C PRO A 593 12.08 37.65 8.95
N ALA A 594 11.04 37.32 8.17
CA ALA A 594 10.70 35.93 7.86
C ALA A 594 11.87 35.16 7.21
N GLU A 595 12.79 35.88 6.56
CA GLU A 595 14.04 35.36 5.99
C GLU A 595 14.93 34.62 6.99
N LYS A 596 14.80 34.90 8.30
CA LYS A 596 15.50 34.15 9.35
C LYS A 596 15.10 32.68 9.44
N VAL A 597 13.94 32.29 8.89
CA VAL A 597 13.40 30.93 8.97
C VAL A 597 13.52 30.19 7.64
N VAL A 598 13.20 30.87 6.54
CA VAL A 598 13.25 30.34 5.16
C VAL A 598 13.84 31.41 4.23
N PRO A 599 14.68 31.03 3.25
CA PRO A 599 15.32 32.00 2.35
C PRO A 599 14.27 32.72 1.50
N VAL A 600 14.44 34.03 1.23
CA VAL A 600 13.48 34.84 0.45
C VAL A 600 14.10 35.24 -0.89
N ASP A 601 13.44 34.91 -2.01
CA ASP A 601 13.90 35.30 -3.36
C ASP A 601 13.42 36.68 -3.77
N VAL A 602 12.16 37.00 -3.48
CA VAL A 602 11.54 38.26 -3.88
C VAL A 602 10.76 38.83 -2.70
N PHE A 603 10.97 40.12 -2.44
CA PHE A 603 10.22 40.85 -1.42
C PHE A 603 9.28 41.86 -2.08
N ILE A 604 8.01 41.88 -1.65
CA ILE A 604 7.00 42.86 -2.08
C ILE A 604 6.74 43.88 -0.97
N PRO A 605 7.11 45.15 -1.15
CA PRO A 605 6.81 46.20 -0.16
C PRO A 605 5.32 46.56 -0.16
N GLY A 606 4.76 46.88 1.02
CA GLY A 606 3.38 47.37 1.17
C GLY A 606 2.74 47.02 2.51
N CYS A 607 1.65 47.70 2.88
CA CYS A 607 0.82 47.38 4.06
C CYS A 607 -0.64 47.89 3.90
N PRO A 608 -1.47 47.26 3.03
CA PRO A 608 -1.13 46.11 2.18
C PRO A 608 -0.47 46.48 0.84
N PRO A 609 0.25 45.53 0.18
CA PRO A 609 0.72 45.69 -1.20
C PRO A 609 -0.44 45.68 -2.20
N LYS A 610 -0.27 46.30 -3.39
CA LYS A 610 -1.32 46.25 -4.42
C LYS A 610 -1.29 44.88 -5.11
N PRO A 611 -2.43 44.33 -5.56
CA PRO A 611 -2.44 43.08 -6.34
C PRO A 611 -1.52 43.11 -7.58
N ALA A 612 -1.37 44.27 -8.23
CA ALA A 612 -0.44 44.47 -9.35
C ALA A 612 1.04 44.22 -8.96
N ASP A 613 1.41 44.47 -7.70
CA ASP A 613 2.77 44.26 -7.21
C ASP A 613 3.12 42.76 -7.13
N PHE A 614 2.12 41.88 -6.99
CA PHE A 614 2.32 40.42 -7.08
C PHE A 614 2.66 39.98 -8.51
N VAL A 615 2.01 40.56 -9.52
CA VAL A 615 2.36 40.32 -10.93
C VAL A 615 3.80 40.74 -11.20
N ARG A 616 4.20 41.91 -10.68
CA ARG A 616 5.58 42.38 -10.79
C ARG A 616 6.56 41.42 -10.09
N ALA A 617 6.24 40.99 -8.88
CA ALA A 617 7.08 40.07 -8.11
C ALA A 617 7.26 38.72 -8.82
N HIS A 618 6.19 38.23 -9.44
CA HIS A 618 6.22 37.04 -10.29
C HIS A 618 7.17 37.21 -11.47
N LEU A 619 7.05 38.29 -12.24
CA LEU A 619 7.94 38.56 -13.37
C LEU A 619 9.41 38.67 -12.94
N ILE A 620 9.68 39.27 -11.77
CA ILE A 620 11.02 39.32 -11.18
C ILE A 620 11.51 37.90 -10.87
N LEU A 621 10.68 37.07 -10.24
CA LEU A 621 11.03 35.68 -9.94
C LEU A 621 11.34 34.89 -11.22
N GLN A 622 10.51 35.01 -12.27
CA GLN A 622 10.76 34.37 -13.56
C GLN A 622 12.11 34.77 -14.15
N ASN A 623 12.46 36.06 -14.08
CA ASN A 623 13.75 36.56 -14.56
C ASN A 623 14.91 36.02 -13.71
N LYS A 624 14.76 35.90 -12.38
CA LYS A 624 15.75 35.27 -11.51
C LYS A 624 15.96 33.79 -11.83
N ILE A 625 14.88 33.03 -12.08
CA ILE A 625 14.93 31.61 -12.48
C ILE A 625 15.68 31.44 -13.81
N ARG A 626 15.38 32.28 -14.80
CA ARG A 626 16.07 32.28 -16.09
C ARG A 626 17.56 32.62 -15.95
N ALA A 627 17.87 33.63 -15.13
CA ALA A 627 19.22 34.10 -14.91
C ALA A 627 20.07 33.13 -14.06
N GLY A 628 19.47 32.27 -13.25
CA GLY A 628 20.24 31.40 -12.34
C GLY A 628 20.55 32.06 -10.99
N THR A 629 19.75 33.05 -10.56
CA THR A 629 20.11 33.94 -9.44
C THR A 629 19.14 33.83 -8.25
N THR A 630 18.33 32.78 -8.19
CA THR A 630 17.51 32.49 -7.00
C THR A 630 18.37 31.92 -5.87
N HIS A 631 17.89 31.95 -4.63
CA HIS A 631 18.60 31.36 -3.49
C HIS A 631 18.88 29.87 -3.73
N TRP A 632 17.91 29.16 -4.35
CA TRP A 632 18.07 27.75 -4.70
C TRP A 632 19.21 27.56 -5.70
N GLN A 633 19.27 28.42 -6.70
CA GLN A 633 20.28 28.33 -7.76
C GLN A 633 21.68 28.69 -7.26
N GLN A 634 21.79 29.67 -6.37
CA GLN A 634 23.05 30.09 -5.80
C GLN A 634 23.64 29.04 -4.83
N ASN A 635 22.79 28.42 -4.02
CA ASN A 635 23.24 27.51 -2.97
C ASN A 635 23.25 26.04 -3.40
N TYR A 636 22.37 25.63 -4.32
CA TYR A 636 22.09 24.22 -4.59
C TYR A 636 22.20 23.82 -6.07
N GLU A 637 22.01 24.69 -7.06
CA GLU A 637 22.05 24.29 -8.51
C GLU A 637 23.44 23.75 -8.96
N ASN A 638 24.51 23.96 -8.18
CA ASN A 638 25.84 23.37 -8.40
C ASN A 638 26.23 22.26 -7.40
N GLN A 639 25.46 22.08 -6.32
CA GLN A 639 25.64 21.02 -5.30
C GLN A 639 24.71 19.82 -5.56
N ASP A 640 23.48 20.07 -6.04
CA ASP A 640 22.43 19.09 -6.29
C ASP A 640 22.45 18.53 -7.72
N ALA A 641 23.58 17.93 -8.11
CA ALA A 641 23.50 16.89 -9.14
C ALA A 641 22.82 15.61 -8.62
N MET A 642 22.57 15.52 -7.30
CA MET A 642 22.05 14.33 -6.64
C MET A 642 21.24 14.68 -5.39
N GLY A 643 19.95 15.00 -5.56
CA GLY A 643 18.92 14.69 -4.55
C GLY A 643 18.76 13.17 -4.31
N LEU A 644 19.86 12.42 -4.34
CA LEU A 644 20.00 10.98 -4.12
C LEU A 644 20.71 10.67 -2.78
N PHE A 645 21.15 11.68 -2.03
CA PHE A 645 21.92 11.50 -0.79
C PHE A 645 21.38 12.22 0.45
N GLN A 646 20.10 12.58 0.49
CA GLN A 646 19.38 12.82 1.76
C GLN A 646 18.10 11.98 1.83
#